data_AF-A0A3D5LIU6-F1
#
_entry.id   AF-A0A3D5LIU6-F1
#
_cell.length_a   1.000
_cell.length_b   1.000
_cell.length_c   1.000
_cell.angle_alpha   90.00
_cell.angle_beta   90.00
_cell.angle_gamma   90.00
#
_symmetry.space_group_name_H-M   'P 1'
#
loop_
_entity.id
_entity.type
_entity.pdbx_description
1 polymer ?
#
loop_
_entity_poly.entity_id
_entity_poly.type
_entity_poly.pdbx_seq_one_letter_code
_entity_poly.pdbx_strand_id
1 'polypeptide(L)'
;MEYDAQVFKMKANKKARNVWMALSLILSLSYTSDTAKGLHTLPYYAMFMAVCWIPFLFGVVVLRLQGAATQYYKFIVAVGYGVFYAFVVCTSESILSFMYIFPLTSMLVLFKDRTYMVQCGIGTLVISIASSVHKFMNGMNSASNVNDYTLQASCIILCYICYVVSIDHLNESDGALTNSIKADLERVVRTVEQVKGAGNQIMDGVTVVRELEDENRQSSTTVVQGMSELTQNNNVLHDKTMSSMDMTTNINEQVERMASLMEQMVTLMNESADHANESSGELSRVAETTMLMAKLSDEVETILSEFQKEFERVKTEVSTIESINSQTNLLALNASIEAARAGDAGKGFAVVADEIRNLSIETQESSSRIMAALANLGTTSVKMTDSIGQTVNLIQETSEKVAAVNESVSGIAKDAAELEQHLSVIDSAMQDVKESNHQMVSNMEGICNVMNAMTDSIGSADGATKTMLNKYDESSRNVNKIETVVQDMMEKLGVGGFMGIQDVKPQMHCVLVRKGETREEYHGKVVRQNGSELWLQMDREALGSIREKTPYDIQIVVDNVLYNWSDVLANVENQQGRDVCHLVVKTTPVIANRRKYPRMPIAYSCTITRKDTDKTYCGKMVNVSANGFAFAAASDDFAELKGTQLILDIPDFPVKEERTMEGVVIRSTDNHGEYIVGCRMPEDSPAIQKYVNDNYKE
;
A
#
# COMPACT_ATOMS: atom_id res chain seq x y z
N MET A 1 38.31 42.93 -5.43
CA MET A 1 39.23 44.07 -5.67
C MET A 1 40.56 43.66 -5.07
N GLU A 2 41.49 43.16 -5.88
CA GLU A 2 42.77 42.63 -5.36
C GLU A 2 43.60 43.77 -4.76
N TYR A 3 44.01 43.60 -3.51
CA TYR A 3 44.93 44.51 -2.85
C TYR A 3 46.33 44.34 -3.47
N ASP A 4 46.73 45.28 -4.32
CA ASP A 4 48.08 45.30 -4.88
C ASP A 4 48.97 46.30 -4.12
N ALA A 5 49.82 45.76 -3.26
CA ALA A 5 50.79 46.53 -2.49
C ALA A 5 51.75 47.35 -3.38
N GLN A 6 52.02 46.91 -4.61
CA GLN A 6 52.88 47.64 -5.55
C GLN A 6 52.18 48.89 -6.09
N VAL A 7 50.88 48.83 -6.35
CA VAL A 7 50.09 50.00 -6.81
C VAL A 7 50.07 51.10 -5.75
N PHE A 8 49.94 50.74 -4.47
CA PHE A 8 49.99 51.72 -3.38
C PHE A 8 51.38 52.35 -3.22
N LYS A 9 52.44 51.56 -3.26
CA LYS A 9 53.84 52.07 -3.23
C LYS A 9 54.12 53.01 -4.39
N MET A 10 53.68 52.66 -5.60
CA MET A 10 53.79 53.51 -6.77
C MET A 10 53.04 54.84 -6.60
N LYS A 11 51.80 54.81 -6.08
CA LYS A 11 51.01 56.03 -5.82
C LYS A 11 51.67 56.92 -4.78
N ALA A 12 52.22 56.35 -3.70
CA ALA A 12 52.95 57.09 -2.67
C ALA A 12 54.19 57.79 -3.25
N ASN A 13 55.03 57.05 -3.99
CA ASN A 13 56.21 57.59 -4.67
C ASN A 13 55.85 58.72 -5.64
N LYS A 14 54.81 58.54 -6.46
CA LYS A 14 54.35 59.54 -7.43
C LYS A 14 53.84 60.81 -6.74
N LYS A 15 53.08 60.68 -5.65
CA LYS A 15 52.60 61.82 -4.85
C LYS A 15 53.76 62.58 -4.21
N ALA A 16 54.66 61.89 -3.51
CA ALA A 16 55.84 62.51 -2.90
C ALA A 16 56.69 63.27 -3.92
N ARG A 17 56.94 62.67 -5.09
CA ARG A 17 57.65 63.32 -6.20
C ARG A 17 56.96 64.61 -6.68
N ASN A 18 55.64 64.57 -6.86
CA ASN A 18 54.92 65.73 -7.35
C ASN A 18 54.91 66.87 -6.31
N VAL A 19 54.79 66.55 -5.02
CA VAL A 19 54.87 67.54 -3.94
C VAL A 19 56.29 68.13 -3.87
N TRP A 20 57.33 67.30 -3.96
CA TRP A 20 58.72 67.78 -3.99
C TRP A 20 58.98 68.70 -5.19
N MET A 21 58.51 68.31 -6.39
CA MET A 21 58.62 69.13 -7.60
C MET A 21 57.94 70.49 -7.44
N ALA A 22 56.69 70.51 -6.97
CA ALA A 22 55.94 71.74 -6.77
C ALA A 22 56.65 72.67 -5.78
N LEU A 23 57.16 72.12 -4.68
CA LEU A 23 57.93 72.88 -3.71
C LEU A 23 59.23 73.42 -4.31
N SER A 24 60.02 72.60 -4.99
CA SER A 24 61.27 73.05 -5.61
C SER A 24 61.03 74.18 -6.61
N LEU A 25 59.94 74.16 -7.37
CA LEU A 25 59.53 75.24 -8.28
C LEU A 25 59.18 76.53 -7.53
N ILE A 26 58.33 76.45 -6.49
CA ILE A 26 57.93 77.60 -5.69
C ILE A 26 59.14 78.26 -5.04
N LEU A 27 60.03 77.45 -4.46
CA LEU A 27 61.23 77.94 -3.81
C LEU A 27 62.22 78.56 -4.80
N SER A 28 62.39 77.94 -5.98
CA SER A 28 63.23 78.50 -7.03
C SER A 28 62.70 79.87 -7.46
N LEU A 29 61.39 80.03 -7.64
CA LEU A 29 60.78 81.30 -8.03
C LEU A 29 60.98 82.39 -6.97
N SER A 30 60.80 82.04 -5.68
CA SER A 30 61.03 82.96 -4.56
C SER A 30 62.47 83.45 -4.51
N TYR A 31 63.44 82.52 -4.48
CA TYR A 31 64.86 82.86 -4.37
C TYR A 31 65.39 83.57 -5.63
N THR A 32 64.80 83.32 -6.81
CA THR A 32 65.09 84.09 -8.03
C THR A 32 64.63 85.54 -7.86
N SER A 33 63.43 85.77 -7.31
CA SER A 33 62.92 87.12 -7.04
C SER A 33 63.79 87.87 -6.04
N ASP A 34 64.24 87.21 -4.98
CA ASP A 34 65.09 87.81 -3.96
C ASP A 34 66.49 88.14 -4.48
N THR A 35 67.05 87.27 -5.32
CA THR A 35 68.32 87.53 -6.03
C THR A 35 68.18 88.71 -7.00
N ALA A 36 67.07 88.82 -7.73
CA ALA A 36 66.80 89.95 -8.62
C ALA A 36 66.65 91.29 -7.87
N LYS A 37 66.19 91.26 -6.61
CA LYS A 37 66.13 92.43 -5.72
C LYS A 37 67.47 92.74 -5.02
N GLY A 38 68.51 91.95 -5.27
CA GLY A 38 69.84 92.13 -4.68
C GLY A 38 70.00 91.59 -3.26
N LEU A 39 69.05 90.81 -2.74
CA LEU A 39 69.10 90.24 -1.39
C LEU A 39 70.08 89.06 -1.26
N HIS A 40 70.47 88.46 -2.38
CA HIS A 40 71.35 87.29 -2.43
C HIS A 40 72.45 87.44 -3.47
N THR A 41 73.64 86.93 -3.17
CA THR A 41 74.76 86.93 -4.11
C THR A 41 74.59 85.82 -5.16
N LEU A 42 75.10 86.05 -6.38
CA LEU A 42 75.02 85.08 -7.47
C LEU A 42 75.60 83.68 -7.10
N PRO A 43 76.72 83.57 -6.36
CA PRO A 43 77.25 82.27 -5.92
C PRO A 43 76.30 81.54 -4.96
N TYR A 44 75.65 82.27 -4.04
CA TYR A 44 74.70 81.69 -3.09
C TYR A 44 73.46 81.14 -3.80
N TYR A 45 72.91 81.90 -4.75
CA TYR A 45 71.78 81.46 -5.57
C TYR A 45 72.11 80.20 -6.40
N ALA A 46 73.30 80.15 -7.01
CA ALA A 46 73.74 78.96 -7.75
C ALA A 46 73.85 77.72 -6.86
N MET A 47 74.39 77.87 -5.65
CA MET A 47 74.49 76.77 -4.68
C MET A 47 73.10 76.30 -4.18
N PHE A 48 72.19 77.23 -3.91
CA PHE A 48 70.80 76.91 -3.56
C PHE A 48 70.10 76.10 -4.65
N MET A 49 70.23 76.53 -5.92
CA MET A 49 69.63 75.82 -7.05
C MET A 49 70.22 74.41 -7.22
N ALA A 50 71.53 74.25 -7.03
CA ALA A 50 72.18 72.94 -7.09
C ALA A 50 71.65 72.00 -5.99
N VAL A 51 71.62 72.44 -4.73
CA VAL A 51 71.17 71.60 -3.61
C VAL A 51 69.66 71.31 -3.67
N CYS A 52 68.85 72.24 -4.21
CA CYS A 52 67.40 72.04 -4.38
C CYS A 52 67.06 71.03 -5.49
N TRP A 53 67.74 71.12 -6.65
CA TRP A 53 67.37 70.34 -7.84
C TRP A 53 68.16 69.04 -8.04
N ILE A 54 69.43 68.96 -7.65
CA ILE A 54 70.24 67.75 -7.87
C ILE A 54 69.63 66.53 -7.16
N PRO A 55 69.27 66.59 -5.86
CA PRO A 55 68.68 65.44 -5.17
C PRO A 55 67.31 65.05 -5.73
N PHE A 56 66.52 66.04 -6.17
CA PHE A 56 65.23 65.80 -6.82
C PHE A 56 65.41 65.06 -8.16
N LEU A 57 66.31 65.53 -9.02
CA LEU A 57 66.61 64.91 -10.32
C LEU A 57 67.16 63.48 -10.13
N PHE A 58 68.05 63.29 -9.14
CA PHE A 58 68.53 61.97 -8.77
C PHE A 58 67.39 61.03 -8.38
N GLY A 59 66.42 61.50 -7.58
CA GLY A 59 65.22 60.74 -7.23
C GLY A 59 64.35 60.37 -8.44
N VAL A 60 64.22 61.26 -9.42
CA VAL A 60 63.47 60.99 -10.67
C VAL A 60 64.18 59.90 -11.50
N VAL A 61 65.51 59.93 -11.57
CA VAL A 61 66.30 58.91 -12.27
C VAL A 61 66.13 57.54 -11.61
N VAL A 62 66.20 57.46 -10.28
CA VAL A 62 66.02 56.19 -9.55
C VAL A 62 64.62 55.61 -9.77
N LEU A 63 63.57 56.45 -9.77
CA LEU A 63 62.20 56.01 -10.08
C LEU A 63 62.06 55.45 -11.51
N ARG A 64 62.86 55.93 -12.47
CA ARG A 64 62.87 55.41 -13.85
C ARG A 64 63.68 54.13 -14.00
N LEU A 65 64.80 53.98 -13.28
CA LEU A 65 65.69 52.83 -13.41
C LEU A 65 65.23 51.61 -12.60
N GLN A 66 64.73 51.80 -11.37
CA GLN A 66 64.36 50.71 -10.47
C GLN A 66 62.85 50.45 -10.40
N GLY A 67 62.06 51.16 -11.22
CA GLY A 67 60.61 51.04 -11.27
C GLY A 67 59.87 51.96 -10.29
N ALA A 68 58.64 52.32 -10.65
CA ALA A 68 57.87 53.36 -9.97
C ALA A 68 57.45 53.00 -8.52
N ALA A 69 57.46 51.71 -8.16
CA ALA A 69 57.13 51.21 -6.83
C ALA A 69 58.37 50.95 -5.93
N THR A 70 59.56 51.39 -6.34
CA THR A 70 60.80 51.17 -5.57
C THR A 70 60.70 51.69 -4.13
N GLN A 71 61.22 50.92 -3.18
CA GLN A 71 61.26 51.31 -1.77
C GLN A 71 62.40 52.30 -1.46
N TYR A 72 63.35 52.46 -2.36
CA TYR A 72 64.51 53.33 -2.15
C TYR A 72 64.18 54.83 -2.24
N TYR A 73 63.06 55.18 -2.89
CA TYR A 73 62.68 56.58 -3.13
C TYR A 73 62.45 57.37 -1.83
N LYS A 74 61.87 56.74 -0.79
CA LYS A 74 61.69 57.39 0.53
C LYS A 74 63.01 57.86 1.16
N PHE A 75 64.09 57.10 0.93
CA PHE A 75 65.42 57.47 1.42
C PHE A 75 66.00 58.66 0.67
N ILE A 76 65.78 58.72 -0.64
CA ILE A 76 66.21 59.84 -1.47
C ILE A 76 65.47 61.12 -1.09
N VAL A 77 64.16 61.03 -0.82
CA VAL A 77 63.37 62.17 -0.34
C VAL A 77 63.90 62.65 1.01
N ALA A 78 64.09 61.76 1.99
CA ALA A 78 64.57 62.13 3.32
C ALA A 78 65.97 62.75 3.31
N VAL A 79 66.95 62.06 2.70
CA VAL A 79 68.35 62.49 2.71
C VAL A 79 68.54 63.65 1.75
N GLY A 80 67.98 63.57 0.54
CA GLY A 80 68.12 64.61 -0.47
C GLY A 80 67.50 65.94 -0.04
N TYR A 81 66.28 65.90 0.51
CA TYR A 81 65.67 67.10 1.09
C TYR A 81 66.34 67.49 2.42
N GLY A 82 66.81 66.53 3.22
CA GLY A 82 67.52 66.80 4.46
C GLY A 82 68.81 67.61 4.25
N VAL A 83 69.56 67.32 3.19
CA VAL A 83 70.73 68.12 2.78
C VAL A 83 70.31 69.53 2.34
N PHE A 84 69.21 69.66 1.61
CA PHE A 84 68.63 70.96 1.25
C PHE A 84 68.20 71.76 2.49
N TYR A 85 67.53 71.13 3.44
CA TYR A 85 67.14 71.73 4.70
C TYR A 85 68.37 72.17 5.52
N ALA A 86 69.40 71.32 5.63
CA ALA A 86 70.65 71.66 6.32
C ALA A 86 71.32 72.89 5.71
N PHE A 87 71.36 72.99 4.37
CA PHE A 87 71.87 74.18 3.68
C PHE A 87 71.07 75.42 4.06
N VAL A 88 69.75 75.41 3.89
CA VAL A 88 68.88 76.57 4.13
C VAL A 88 68.94 77.05 5.58
N VAL A 89 68.92 76.14 6.56
CA VAL A 89 68.92 76.55 7.97
C VAL A 89 70.29 77.09 8.38
N CYS A 90 71.41 76.54 7.88
CA CYS A 90 72.76 77.05 8.18
C CYS A 90 73.07 78.40 7.54
N THR A 91 72.53 78.70 6.36
CA THR A 91 72.84 79.93 5.64
C THR A 91 71.83 81.06 5.85
N SER A 92 70.63 80.76 6.34
CA SER A 92 69.59 81.76 6.56
C SER A 92 69.69 82.40 7.95
N GLU A 93 69.61 83.74 7.99
CA GLU A 93 69.48 84.51 9.24
C GLU A 93 68.03 84.54 9.77
N SER A 94 67.05 84.08 8.98
CA SER A 94 65.64 84.12 9.37
C SER A 94 65.28 82.99 10.34
N ILE A 95 64.54 83.35 11.39
CA ILE A 95 63.89 82.40 12.30
C ILE A 95 62.91 81.48 11.56
N LEU A 96 62.32 81.91 10.45
CA LEU A 96 61.33 81.13 9.71
C LEU A 96 61.95 79.98 8.88
N SER A 97 63.27 79.89 8.81
CA SER A 97 63.99 78.86 8.03
C SER A 97 63.68 77.42 8.46
N PHE A 98 63.28 77.19 9.72
CA PHE A 98 62.91 75.84 10.17
C PHE A 98 61.60 75.33 9.54
N MET A 99 60.69 76.22 9.10
CA MET A 99 59.39 75.83 8.52
C MET A 99 59.53 75.00 7.24
N TYR A 100 60.70 75.08 6.59
CA TYR A 100 61.05 74.25 5.44
C TYR A 100 61.08 72.75 5.76
N ILE A 101 61.01 72.34 7.02
CA ILE A 101 60.90 70.93 7.39
C ILE A 101 59.51 70.34 7.14
N PHE A 102 58.43 71.14 7.23
CA PHE A 102 57.06 70.62 7.19
C PHE A 102 56.69 69.93 5.87
N PRO A 103 57.17 70.40 4.71
CA PRO A 103 56.97 69.68 3.46
C PRO A 103 57.68 68.32 3.43
N LEU A 104 58.88 68.21 4.02
CA LEU A 104 59.57 66.92 4.12
C LEU A 104 58.78 65.94 4.96
N THR A 105 58.33 66.36 6.14
CA THR A 105 57.54 65.50 7.03
C THR A 105 56.23 65.09 6.39
N SER A 106 55.55 65.99 5.67
CA SER A 106 54.32 65.69 4.92
C SER A 106 54.54 64.64 3.83
N MET A 107 55.65 64.72 3.09
CA MET A 107 56.00 63.70 2.09
C MET A 107 56.32 62.35 2.74
N LEU A 108 56.96 62.33 3.91
CA LEU A 108 57.34 61.09 4.60
C LEU A 108 56.15 60.31 5.17
N VAL A 109 55.09 61.01 5.60
CA VAL A 109 53.84 60.39 6.08
C VAL A 109 53.21 59.47 5.04
N LEU A 110 53.35 59.78 3.74
CA LEU A 110 52.79 58.98 2.65
C LEU A 110 53.37 57.55 2.58
N PHE A 111 54.54 57.32 3.16
CA PHE A 111 55.18 56.00 3.19
C PHE A 111 54.73 55.14 4.37
N LYS A 112 53.98 55.71 5.33
CA LYS A 112 53.44 55.03 6.53
C LYS A 112 54.48 54.22 7.34
N ASP A 113 55.75 54.64 7.28
CA ASP A 113 56.86 53.94 7.95
C ASP A 113 57.23 54.67 9.24
N ARG A 114 56.73 54.15 10.36
CA ARG A 114 56.91 54.71 11.70
C ARG A 114 58.38 54.81 12.08
N THR A 115 59.12 53.72 11.97
CA THR A 115 60.53 53.64 12.35
C THR A 115 61.36 54.64 11.55
N TYR A 116 61.07 54.72 10.26
CA TYR A 116 61.77 55.64 9.37
C TYR A 116 61.45 57.12 9.66
N MET A 117 60.19 57.43 10.00
CA MET A 117 59.78 58.78 10.39
C MET A 117 60.50 59.26 11.67
N VAL A 118 60.64 58.37 12.66
CA VAL A 118 61.39 58.66 13.89
C VAL A 118 62.87 58.91 13.59
N GLN A 119 63.50 58.07 12.75
CA GLN A 119 64.89 58.25 12.33
C GLN A 119 65.10 59.60 11.63
N CYS A 120 64.19 59.99 10.75
CA CYS A 120 64.22 61.30 10.09
C CYS A 120 64.06 62.45 11.09
N GLY A 121 63.21 62.30 12.11
CA GLY A 121 63.03 63.29 13.17
C GLY A 121 64.30 63.52 13.99
N ILE A 122 64.98 62.43 14.37
CA ILE A 122 66.27 62.52 15.07
C ILE A 122 67.31 63.21 14.18
N GLY A 123 67.42 62.82 12.91
CA GLY A 123 68.36 63.43 11.96
C GLY A 123 68.10 64.93 11.77
N THR A 124 66.84 65.33 11.61
CA THR A 124 66.45 66.75 11.51
C THR A 124 66.78 67.53 12.77
N LEU A 125 66.55 66.95 13.96
CA LEU A 125 66.87 67.59 15.22
C LEU A 125 68.38 67.82 15.34
N VAL A 126 69.20 66.85 14.93
CA VAL A 126 70.67 67.00 14.89
C VAL A 126 71.08 68.12 13.93
N ILE A 127 70.50 68.20 12.73
CA ILE A 127 70.75 69.28 11.77
C ILE A 127 70.37 70.64 12.37
N SER A 128 69.21 70.71 13.04
CA SER A 128 68.73 71.93 13.70
C SER A 128 69.67 72.38 14.82
N ILE A 129 70.11 71.46 15.69
CA ILE A 129 71.05 71.75 16.79
C ILE A 129 72.40 72.20 16.22
N ALA A 130 72.94 71.49 15.23
CA ALA A 130 74.20 71.86 14.58
C ALA A 130 74.14 73.26 13.95
N SER A 131 73.01 73.60 13.32
CA SER A 131 72.79 74.93 12.77
C SER A 131 72.69 76.01 13.85
N SER A 132 71.98 75.76 14.95
CA SER A 132 71.92 76.68 16.10
C SER A 132 73.30 76.92 16.70
N VAL A 133 74.14 75.87 16.83
CA VAL A 133 75.53 76.00 17.31
C VAL A 133 76.38 76.83 16.34
N HIS A 134 76.23 76.62 15.02
CA HIS A 134 76.95 77.41 14.02
C HIS A 134 76.57 78.90 14.07
N LYS A 135 75.28 79.21 14.19
CA LYS A 135 74.78 80.58 14.35
C LYS A 135 75.26 81.21 15.66
N PHE A 136 75.32 80.42 16.73
CA PHE A 136 75.84 80.86 18.02
C PHE A 136 77.33 81.24 17.95
N MET A 137 78.13 80.47 17.21
CA MET A 137 79.55 80.78 16.99
C MET A 137 79.76 82.04 16.15
N ASN A 138 78.85 82.36 15.22
CA ASN A 138 78.92 83.55 14.36
C ASN A 138 78.38 84.83 15.02
N GLY A 139 78.15 84.83 16.34
CA GLY A 139 77.81 86.05 17.11
C GLY A 139 76.32 86.30 17.34
N MET A 140 75.42 85.40 16.92
CA MET A 140 73.97 85.52 17.13
C MET A 140 73.54 85.03 18.53
N ASN A 141 74.09 85.61 19.61
CA ASN A 141 73.94 85.09 20.99
C ASN A 141 73.04 85.94 21.91
N SER A 142 72.12 86.74 21.34
CA SER A 142 71.15 87.50 22.15
C SER A 142 70.19 86.55 22.88
N ALA A 143 69.68 86.96 24.04
CA ALA A 143 68.65 86.21 24.78
C ALA A 143 67.41 85.90 23.90
N SER A 144 67.08 86.77 22.95
CA SER A 144 66.03 86.53 21.94
C SER A 144 66.34 85.33 21.06
N ASN A 145 67.58 85.21 20.56
CA ASN A 145 67.99 84.16 19.63
C ASN A 145 68.00 82.78 20.31
N VAL A 146 68.34 82.73 21.59
CA VAL A 146 68.27 81.49 22.39
C VAL A 146 66.83 81.02 22.53
N ASN A 147 65.89 81.93 22.83
CA ASN A 147 64.46 81.60 22.85
C ASN A 147 63.97 81.10 21.49
N ASP A 148 64.41 81.73 20.40
CA ASP A 148 64.06 81.33 19.03
C ASP A 148 64.54 79.90 18.68
N TYR A 149 65.76 79.53 19.06
CA TYR A 149 66.27 78.16 18.88
C TYR A 149 65.51 77.12 19.71
N THR A 150 65.15 77.46 20.95
CA THR A 150 64.34 76.57 21.80
C THR A 150 62.94 76.37 21.25
N LEU A 151 62.32 77.42 20.69
CA LEU A 151 61.02 77.36 20.05
C LEU A 151 61.07 76.50 18.78
N GLN A 152 62.10 76.67 17.94
CA GLN A 152 62.32 75.86 16.75
C GLN A 152 62.45 74.36 17.10
N ALA A 153 63.31 74.00 18.06
CA ALA A 153 63.49 72.62 18.47
C ALA A 153 62.19 72.01 19.02
N SER A 154 61.45 72.77 19.83
CA SER A 154 60.16 72.34 20.39
C SER A 154 59.10 72.11 19.30
N CYS A 155 59.02 73.01 18.31
CA CYS A 155 58.12 72.88 17.16
C CYS A 155 58.45 71.66 16.30
N ILE A 156 59.72 71.38 16.05
CA ILE A 156 60.16 70.20 15.28
C ILE A 156 59.82 68.92 16.04
N ILE A 157 60.13 68.85 17.34
CA ILE A 157 59.83 67.68 18.19
C ILE A 157 58.33 67.42 18.20
N LEU A 158 57.51 68.44 18.49
CA LEU A 158 56.05 68.31 18.53
C LEU A 158 55.49 67.87 17.17
N CYS A 159 55.99 68.43 16.08
CA CYS A 159 55.57 68.09 14.73
C CYS A 159 55.85 66.62 14.39
N TYR A 160 57.05 66.11 14.69
CA TYR A 160 57.38 64.70 14.46
C TYR A 160 56.58 63.76 15.37
N ILE A 161 56.31 64.13 16.63
CA ILE A 161 55.42 63.37 17.52
C ILE A 161 54.02 63.27 16.90
N CYS A 162 53.43 64.39 16.47
CA CYS A 162 52.11 64.42 15.82
C CYS A 162 52.06 63.51 14.57
N TYR A 163 53.11 63.52 13.75
CA TYR A 163 53.15 62.68 12.56
C TYR A 163 53.36 61.20 12.86
N VAL A 164 54.16 60.85 13.87
CA VAL A 164 54.31 59.45 14.32
C VAL A 164 52.97 58.91 14.82
N VAL A 165 52.26 59.68 15.67
CA VAL A 165 50.91 59.31 16.13
C VAL A 165 49.93 59.17 14.96
N SER A 166 50.01 60.08 13.97
CA SER A 166 49.16 60.00 12.77
C SER A 166 49.44 58.75 11.93
N ILE A 167 50.70 58.34 11.78
CA ILE A 167 51.07 57.11 11.07
C ILE A 167 50.57 55.88 11.84
N ASP A 168 50.71 55.87 13.17
CA ASP A 168 50.26 54.76 14.01
C ASP A 168 48.73 54.58 13.90
N HIS A 169 47.94 55.65 13.97
CA HIS A 169 46.48 55.60 13.78
C HIS A 169 46.07 55.15 12.36
N LEU A 170 46.79 55.62 11.32
CA LEU A 170 46.52 55.20 9.94
C LEU A 170 46.79 53.70 9.73
N ASN A 171 47.84 53.16 10.34
CA ASN A 171 48.16 51.73 10.26
C ASN A 171 47.14 50.88 11.04
N GLU A 172 46.70 51.35 12.21
CA GLU A 172 45.66 50.70 13.00
C GLU A 172 44.32 50.67 12.25
N SER A 173 43.90 51.78 11.65
CA SER A 173 42.65 51.87 10.86
C SER A 173 42.65 50.94 9.65
N ASP A 174 43.74 50.86 8.88
CA ASP A 174 43.84 49.96 7.72
C ASP A 174 43.80 48.48 8.16
N GLY A 175 44.44 48.16 9.29
CA GLY A 175 44.41 46.83 9.89
C GLY A 175 43.00 46.43 10.33
N ALA A 176 42.29 47.32 11.03
CA ALA A 176 40.91 47.11 11.46
C ALA A 176 39.96 46.87 10.27
N LEU A 177 40.09 47.68 9.20
CA LEU A 177 39.28 47.52 7.99
C LEU A 177 39.53 46.18 7.29
N THR A 178 40.80 45.79 7.15
CA THR A 178 41.18 44.53 6.51
C THR A 178 40.67 43.33 7.30
N ASN A 179 40.79 43.37 8.63
CA ASN A 179 40.29 42.33 9.51
C ASN A 179 38.76 42.22 9.46
N SER A 180 38.03 43.35 9.38
CA SER A 180 36.57 43.36 9.22
C SER A 180 36.14 42.71 7.90
N ILE A 181 36.79 43.06 6.78
CA ILE A 181 36.48 42.47 5.46
C ILE A 181 36.73 40.95 5.48
N LYS A 182 37.82 40.50 6.11
CA LYS A 182 38.12 39.08 6.25
C LYS A 182 37.05 38.36 7.09
N ALA A 183 36.65 38.94 8.21
CA ALA A 183 35.62 38.38 9.07
C ALA A 183 34.24 38.31 8.39
N ASP A 184 33.88 39.33 7.61
CA ASP A 184 32.63 39.32 6.82
C ASP A 184 32.67 38.28 5.71
N LEU A 185 33.82 38.11 5.03
CA LEU A 185 34.00 37.06 4.03
C LEU A 185 33.86 35.66 4.64
N GLU A 186 34.49 35.40 5.78
CA GLU A 186 34.35 34.13 6.50
C GLU A 186 32.89 33.86 6.91
N ARG A 187 32.16 34.90 7.33
CA ARG A 187 30.73 34.80 7.64
C ARG A 187 29.91 34.43 6.41
N VAL A 188 30.14 35.07 5.27
CA VAL A 188 29.46 34.78 4.02
C VAL A 188 29.71 33.32 3.60
N VAL A 189 30.95 32.83 3.67
CA VAL A 189 31.29 31.44 3.33
C VAL A 189 30.53 30.46 4.23
N ARG A 190 30.51 30.66 5.55
CA ARG A 190 29.76 29.79 6.46
C ARG A 190 28.27 29.78 6.19
N THR A 191 27.67 30.94 5.90
CA THR A 191 26.24 31.02 5.57
C THR A 191 25.94 30.24 4.29
N VAL A 192 26.80 30.33 3.28
CA VAL A 192 26.66 29.52 2.05
C VAL A 192 26.72 28.03 2.40
N GLU A 193 27.71 27.56 3.15
CA GLU A 193 27.79 26.14 3.57
C GLU A 193 26.53 25.66 4.31
N GLN A 194 25.95 26.48 5.19
CA GLN A 194 24.71 26.15 5.89
C GLN A 194 23.52 26.04 4.92
N VAL A 195 23.39 26.97 3.96
CA VAL A 195 22.37 26.90 2.90
C VAL A 195 22.57 25.65 2.03
N LYS A 196 23.82 25.17 1.86
CA LYS A 196 24.12 23.89 1.18
C LYS A 196 23.54 22.70 1.90
N GLY A 197 23.84 22.61 3.20
CA GLY A 197 23.34 21.54 4.05
C GLY A 197 21.82 21.49 4.03
N ALA A 198 21.18 22.66 4.18
CA ALA A 198 19.72 22.78 4.13
C ALA A 198 19.14 22.37 2.76
N GLY A 199 19.74 22.82 1.65
CA GLY A 199 19.31 22.45 0.29
C GLY A 199 19.37 20.95 0.03
N ASN A 200 20.45 20.29 0.45
CA ASN A 200 20.60 18.84 0.34
C ASN A 200 19.55 18.09 1.19
N GLN A 201 19.30 18.53 2.43
CA GLN A 201 18.27 17.94 3.28
C GLN A 201 16.87 18.09 2.69
N ILE A 202 16.56 19.23 2.08
CA ILE A 202 15.28 19.42 1.36
C ILE A 202 15.19 18.46 0.18
N MET A 203 16.26 18.29 -0.59
CA MET A 203 16.28 17.36 -1.73
C MET A 203 16.05 15.90 -1.30
N ASP A 204 16.70 15.46 -0.22
CA ASP A 204 16.46 14.14 0.37
C ASP A 204 14.99 13.98 0.81
N GLY A 205 14.41 15.02 1.43
CA GLY A 205 12.99 15.04 1.80
C GLY A 205 12.05 14.93 0.60
N VAL A 206 12.35 15.64 -0.50
CA VAL A 206 11.60 15.59 -1.76
C VAL A 206 11.61 14.17 -2.36
N THR A 207 12.74 13.46 -2.28
CA THR A 207 12.82 12.05 -2.73
C THR A 207 11.90 11.15 -1.93
N VAL A 208 11.87 11.30 -0.60
CA VAL A 208 10.99 10.51 0.28
C VAL A 208 9.51 10.82 -0.02
N VAL A 209 9.15 12.08 -0.22
CA VAL A 209 7.76 12.46 -0.56
C VAL A 209 7.32 11.84 -1.87
N ARG A 210 8.17 11.84 -2.92
CA ARG A 210 7.87 11.13 -4.18
C ARG A 210 7.62 9.64 -3.98
N GLU A 211 8.39 9.00 -3.09
CA GLU A 211 8.21 7.59 -2.76
C GLU A 211 6.87 7.30 -2.11
N LEU A 212 6.46 8.14 -1.16
CA LEU A 212 5.16 8.02 -0.53
C LEU A 212 4.01 8.33 -1.51
N GLU A 213 4.18 9.28 -2.43
CA GLU A 213 3.18 9.60 -3.45
C GLU A 213 2.92 8.41 -4.39
N ASP A 214 3.98 7.75 -4.88
CA ASP A 214 3.84 6.60 -5.76
C ASP A 214 3.20 5.40 -5.05
N GLU A 215 3.65 5.07 -3.83
CA GLU A 215 3.07 3.98 -3.03
C GLU A 215 1.59 4.22 -2.73
N ASN A 216 1.23 5.46 -2.41
CA ASN A 216 -0.15 5.83 -2.14
C ASN A 216 -1.03 5.83 -3.40
N ARG A 217 -0.49 6.25 -4.54
CA ARG A 217 -1.18 6.20 -5.83
C ARG A 217 -1.47 4.76 -6.25
N GLN A 218 -0.51 3.87 -6.07
CA GLN A 218 -0.69 2.45 -6.29
C GLN A 218 -1.77 1.89 -5.35
N SER A 219 -1.68 2.18 -4.06
CA SER A 219 -2.67 1.72 -3.06
C SER A 219 -4.09 2.21 -3.39
N SER A 220 -4.24 3.46 -3.81
CA SER A 220 -5.52 4.02 -4.28
C SER A 220 -6.05 3.28 -5.50
N THR A 221 -5.18 2.88 -6.44
CA THR A 221 -5.60 2.10 -7.62
C THR A 221 -6.12 0.72 -7.23
N THR A 222 -5.47 0.06 -6.26
CA THR A 222 -5.96 -1.21 -5.69
C THR A 222 -7.31 -1.02 -5.00
N VAL A 223 -7.54 0.08 -4.28
CA VAL A 223 -8.84 0.40 -3.68
C VAL A 223 -9.92 0.55 -4.75
N VAL A 224 -9.66 1.26 -5.85
CA VAL A 224 -10.61 1.39 -6.97
C VAL A 224 -10.99 0.03 -7.56
N GLN A 225 -10.00 -0.85 -7.76
CA GLN A 225 -10.25 -2.21 -8.23
C GLN A 225 -11.14 -2.98 -7.25
N GLY A 226 -10.83 -2.92 -5.95
CA GLY A 226 -11.65 -3.53 -4.89
C GLY A 226 -13.08 -2.99 -4.86
N MET A 227 -13.29 -1.69 -5.10
CA MET A 227 -14.63 -1.09 -5.20
C MET A 227 -15.42 -1.60 -6.40
N SER A 228 -14.76 -1.82 -7.55
CA SER A 228 -15.39 -2.40 -8.72
C SER A 228 -15.86 -3.84 -8.45
N GLU A 229 -15.02 -4.65 -7.81
CA GLU A 229 -15.36 -6.02 -7.40
C GLU A 229 -16.50 -6.04 -6.38
N LEU A 230 -16.48 -5.14 -5.39
CA LEU A 230 -17.58 -5.00 -4.43
C LEU A 230 -18.89 -4.59 -5.10
N THR A 231 -18.86 -3.69 -6.07
CA THR A 231 -20.04 -3.30 -6.86
C THR A 231 -20.63 -4.50 -7.58
N GLN A 232 -19.79 -5.29 -8.24
CA GLN A 232 -20.22 -6.51 -8.93
C GLN A 232 -20.83 -7.52 -7.96
N ASN A 233 -20.17 -7.76 -6.82
CA ASN A 233 -20.66 -8.68 -5.80
C ASN A 233 -22.00 -8.22 -5.21
N ASN A 234 -22.17 -6.91 -4.99
CA ASN A 234 -23.42 -6.34 -4.49
C ASN A 234 -24.57 -6.53 -5.50
N ASN A 235 -24.31 -6.36 -6.81
CA ASN A 235 -25.30 -6.63 -7.86
C ASN A 235 -25.70 -8.12 -7.91
N VAL A 236 -24.73 -9.03 -7.81
CA VAL A 236 -25.01 -10.48 -7.76
C VAL A 236 -25.84 -10.83 -6.53
N LEU A 237 -25.52 -10.20 -5.38
CA LEU A 237 -26.30 -10.40 -4.16
C LEU A 237 -27.73 -9.91 -4.35
N HIS A 238 -27.93 -8.74 -4.97
CA HIS A 238 -29.24 -8.18 -5.26
C HIS A 238 -30.10 -9.13 -6.10
N ASP A 239 -29.55 -9.66 -7.19
CA ASP A 239 -30.25 -10.62 -8.05
C ASP A 239 -30.65 -11.89 -7.29
N LYS A 240 -29.76 -12.39 -6.42
CA LYS A 240 -30.06 -13.57 -5.58
C LYS A 240 -31.15 -13.29 -4.55
N THR A 241 -31.17 -12.10 -3.95
CA THR A 241 -32.20 -11.72 -2.98
C THR A 241 -33.56 -11.56 -3.67
N MET A 242 -33.60 -10.96 -4.86
CA MET A 242 -34.83 -10.88 -5.66
C MET A 242 -35.35 -12.27 -6.04
N SER A 243 -34.47 -13.15 -6.53
CA SER A 243 -34.86 -14.54 -6.82
C SER A 243 -35.35 -15.29 -5.56
N SER A 244 -34.78 -14.99 -4.40
CA SER A 244 -35.23 -15.57 -3.12
C SER A 244 -36.61 -15.06 -2.71
N MET A 245 -36.91 -13.77 -2.94
CA MET A 245 -38.26 -13.22 -2.75
C MET A 245 -39.28 -13.90 -3.68
N ASP A 246 -38.95 -14.14 -4.94
CA ASP A 246 -39.83 -14.89 -5.84
C ASP A 246 -40.08 -16.32 -5.34
N MET A 247 -39.05 -16.98 -4.82
CA MET A 247 -39.19 -18.30 -4.17
C MET A 247 -40.10 -18.24 -2.95
N THR A 248 -39.98 -17.23 -2.07
CA THR A 248 -40.89 -17.09 -0.91
C THR A 248 -42.34 -16.90 -1.33
N THR A 249 -42.59 -16.22 -2.46
CA THR A 249 -43.93 -16.04 -3.02
C THR A 249 -44.51 -17.38 -3.47
N ASN A 250 -43.71 -18.17 -4.20
CA ASN A 250 -44.10 -19.53 -4.61
C ASN A 250 -44.37 -20.45 -3.40
N ILE A 251 -43.58 -20.34 -2.33
CA ILE A 251 -43.81 -21.10 -1.09
C ILE A 251 -45.18 -20.75 -0.49
N ASN A 252 -45.54 -19.46 -0.42
CA ASN A 252 -46.86 -19.06 0.07
C ASN A 252 -48.00 -19.68 -0.75
N GLU A 253 -47.90 -19.67 -2.08
CA GLU A 253 -48.91 -20.31 -2.94
C GLU A 253 -49.01 -21.83 -2.67
N GLN A 254 -47.88 -22.51 -2.44
CA GLN A 254 -47.87 -23.92 -2.10
C GLN A 254 -48.50 -24.20 -0.73
N VAL A 255 -48.25 -23.34 0.26
CA VAL A 255 -48.87 -23.42 1.59
C VAL A 255 -50.39 -23.31 1.48
N GLU A 256 -50.90 -22.34 0.72
CA GLU A 256 -52.34 -22.18 0.50
C GLU A 256 -52.97 -23.38 -0.22
N ARG A 257 -52.30 -23.93 -1.24
CA ARG A 257 -52.76 -25.14 -1.93
C ARG A 257 -52.82 -26.34 -0.99
N MET A 258 -51.80 -26.50 -0.13
CA MET A 258 -51.76 -27.60 0.83
C MET A 258 -52.88 -27.47 1.87
N ALA A 259 -53.16 -26.26 2.34
CA ALA A 259 -54.30 -26.02 3.24
C ALA A 259 -55.63 -26.48 2.61
N SER A 260 -55.87 -26.15 1.33
CA SER A 260 -57.07 -26.62 0.62
C SER A 260 -57.11 -28.14 0.45
N LEU A 261 -55.98 -28.78 0.16
CA LEU A 261 -55.90 -30.24 0.06
C LEU A 261 -56.15 -30.94 1.40
N MET A 262 -55.69 -30.35 2.51
CA MET A 262 -55.95 -30.87 3.85
C MET A 262 -57.44 -30.80 4.19
N GLU A 263 -58.13 -29.69 3.88
CA GLU A 263 -59.58 -29.56 4.08
C GLU A 263 -60.37 -30.62 3.28
N GLN A 264 -59.96 -30.88 2.03
CA GLN A 264 -60.54 -31.94 1.21
C GLN A 264 -60.27 -33.33 1.79
N MET A 265 -59.06 -33.61 2.29
CA MET A 265 -58.76 -34.88 2.96
C MET A 265 -59.61 -35.06 4.20
N VAL A 266 -59.74 -34.06 5.08
CA VAL A 266 -60.60 -34.14 6.28
C VAL A 266 -62.04 -34.50 5.89
N THR A 267 -62.56 -33.90 4.82
CA THR A 267 -63.90 -34.24 4.30
C THR A 267 -63.99 -35.71 3.88
N LEU A 268 -63.05 -36.20 3.08
CA LEU A 268 -63.00 -37.61 2.64
C LEU A 268 -62.82 -38.60 3.79
N MET A 269 -62.08 -38.22 4.84
CA MET A 269 -61.90 -39.04 6.04
C MET A 269 -63.21 -39.19 6.81
N ASN A 270 -63.96 -38.09 6.98
CA ASN A 270 -65.27 -38.12 7.61
C ASN A 270 -66.26 -38.98 6.80
N GLU A 271 -66.28 -38.84 5.47
CA GLU A 271 -67.12 -39.68 4.61
C GLU A 271 -66.74 -41.17 4.71
N SER A 272 -65.44 -41.50 4.78
CA SER A 272 -64.99 -42.89 4.99
C SER A 272 -65.43 -43.45 6.35
N ALA A 273 -65.35 -42.65 7.41
CA ALA A 273 -65.79 -43.04 8.74
C ALA A 273 -67.31 -43.28 8.77
N ASP A 274 -68.10 -42.41 8.13
CA ASP A 274 -69.55 -42.56 8.00
C ASP A 274 -69.92 -43.82 7.21
N HIS A 275 -69.28 -44.06 6.07
CA HIS A 275 -69.47 -45.28 5.27
C HIS A 275 -69.09 -46.56 6.01
N ALA A 276 -68.02 -46.53 6.81
CA ALA A 276 -67.63 -47.66 7.64
C ALA A 276 -68.67 -47.94 8.73
N ASN A 277 -69.21 -46.88 9.36
CA ASN A 277 -70.24 -47.01 10.38
C ASN A 277 -71.57 -47.54 9.81
N GLU A 278 -71.99 -47.04 8.64
CA GLU A 278 -73.15 -47.55 7.91
C GLU A 278 -72.96 -49.03 7.53
N SER A 279 -71.79 -49.37 6.98
CA SER A 279 -71.44 -50.76 6.63
C SER A 279 -71.46 -51.69 7.84
N SER A 280 -70.97 -51.22 9.00
CA SER A 280 -71.03 -51.98 10.26
C SER A 280 -72.48 -52.23 10.70
N GLY A 281 -73.36 -51.23 10.56
CA GLY A 281 -74.79 -51.38 10.86
C GLY A 281 -75.47 -52.43 9.97
N GLU A 282 -75.21 -52.39 8.67
CA GLU A 282 -75.76 -53.37 7.73
C GLU A 282 -75.18 -54.78 7.96
N LEU A 283 -73.88 -54.91 8.27
CA LEU A 283 -73.27 -56.19 8.64
C LEU A 283 -73.87 -56.78 9.91
N SER A 284 -74.20 -55.95 10.90
CA SER A 284 -74.91 -56.40 12.11
C SER A 284 -76.27 -57.01 11.76
N ARG A 285 -77.02 -56.41 10.83
CA ARG A 285 -78.31 -56.94 10.36
C ARG A 285 -78.15 -58.24 9.57
N VAL A 286 -77.10 -58.36 8.77
CA VAL A 286 -76.76 -59.62 8.07
C VAL A 286 -76.39 -60.71 9.08
N ALA A 287 -75.63 -60.39 10.12
CA ALA A 287 -75.30 -61.33 11.19
C ALA A 287 -76.56 -61.81 11.93
N GLU A 288 -77.48 -60.91 12.28
CA GLU A 288 -78.78 -61.26 12.87
C GLU A 288 -79.60 -62.19 11.97
N THR A 289 -79.65 -61.88 10.67
CA THR A 289 -80.36 -62.70 9.68
C THR A 289 -79.72 -64.09 9.56
N THR A 290 -78.40 -64.17 9.58
CA THR A 290 -77.64 -65.43 9.51
C THR A 290 -77.91 -66.29 10.75
N MET A 291 -77.95 -65.69 11.95
CA MET A 291 -78.34 -66.39 13.18
C MET A 291 -79.78 -66.90 13.15
N LEU A 292 -80.71 -66.12 12.58
CA LEU A 292 -82.09 -66.54 12.41
C LEU A 292 -82.20 -67.72 11.42
N MET A 293 -81.45 -67.68 10.32
CA MET A 293 -81.37 -68.79 9.36
C MET A 293 -80.81 -70.07 9.99
N ALA A 294 -79.78 -69.95 10.85
CA ALA A 294 -79.22 -71.08 11.59
C ALA A 294 -80.30 -71.74 12.48
N LYS A 295 -81.04 -70.92 13.25
CA LYS A 295 -82.11 -71.38 14.12
C LYS A 295 -83.25 -72.06 13.35
N LEU A 296 -83.70 -71.47 12.25
CA LEU A 296 -84.73 -72.05 11.39
C LEU A 296 -84.28 -73.37 10.76
N SER A 297 -83.00 -73.48 10.39
CA SER A 297 -82.46 -74.71 9.80
C SER A 297 -82.39 -75.84 10.83
N ASP A 298 -82.02 -75.55 12.07
CA ASP A 298 -82.03 -76.49 13.20
C ASP A 298 -83.45 -76.99 13.53
N GLU A 299 -84.44 -76.09 13.47
CA GLU A 299 -85.86 -76.45 13.63
C GLU A 299 -86.35 -77.37 12.50
N VAL A 300 -85.96 -77.09 11.23
CA VAL A 300 -86.29 -77.95 10.08
C VAL A 300 -85.63 -79.33 10.20
N GLU A 301 -84.37 -79.39 10.64
CA GLU A 301 -83.67 -80.66 10.89
C GLU A 301 -84.40 -81.50 11.95
N THR A 302 -84.85 -80.86 13.03
CA THR A 302 -85.66 -81.52 14.08
C THR A 302 -86.98 -82.06 13.51
N ILE A 303 -87.71 -81.25 12.74
CA ILE A 303 -88.98 -81.66 12.10
C ILE A 303 -88.75 -82.84 11.14
N LEU A 304 -87.68 -82.81 10.34
CA LEU A 304 -87.34 -83.91 9.43
C LEU A 304 -86.97 -85.20 10.17
N SER A 305 -86.28 -85.09 11.31
CA SER A 305 -85.97 -86.23 12.18
C SER A 305 -87.24 -86.86 12.77
N GLU A 306 -88.15 -86.03 13.29
CA GLU A 306 -89.45 -86.50 13.79
C GLU A 306 -90.30 -87.11 12.66
N PHE A 307 -90.31 -86.49 11.49
CA PHE A 307 -90.99 -87.00 10.30
C PHE A 307 -90.46 -88.39 9.92
N GLN A 308 -89.14 -88.59 9.87
CA GLN A 308 -88.52 -89.89 9.57
C GLN A 308 -88.91 -90.97 10.59
N LYS A 309 -89.02 -90.60 11.88
CA LYS A 309 -89.45 -91.52 12.94
C LYS A 309 -90.92 -91.94 12.80
N GLU A 310 -91.81 -90.98 12.55
CA GLU A 310 -93.23 -91.28 12.29
C GLU A 310 -93.41 -92.13 11.04
N PHE A 311 -92.56 -91.89 10.04
CA PHE A 311 -92.56 -92.63 8.81
C PHE A 311 -92.23 -94.12 8.98
N GLU A 312 -91.17 -94.44 9.72
CA GLU A 312 -90.81 -95.83 10.05
C GLU A 312 -91.89 -96.51 10.91
N ARG A 313 -92.59 -95.74 11.76
CA ARG A 313 -93.76 -96.26 12.49
C ARG A 313 -94.88 -96.67 11.53
N VAL A 314 -95.27 -95.82 10.59
CA VAL A 314 -96.31 -96.13 9.58
C VAL A 314 -95.91 -97.35 8.74
N LYS A 315 -94.66 -97.44 8.31
CA LYS A 315 -94.12 -98.60 7.57
C LYS A 315 -94.23 -99.91 8.36
N THR A 316 -94.00 -99.86 9.67
CA THR A 316 -94.15 -101.01 10.58
C THR A 316 -95.61 -101.44 10.69
N GLU A 317 -96.54 -100.49 10.83
CA GLU A 317 -97.98 -100.75 10.86
C GLU A 317 -98.49 -101.36 9.54
N VAL A 318 -98.05 -100.82 8.39
CA VAL A 318 -98.41 -101.36 7.06
C VAL A 318 -97.86 -102.77 6.86
N SER A 319 -96.64 -103.06 7.31
CA SER A 319 -96.08 -104.43 7.31
C SER A 319 -96.89 -105.39 8.20
N THR A 320 -97.41 -104.89 9.32
CA THR A 320 -98.31 -105.67 10.19
C THR A 320 -99.64 -105.96 9.48
N ILE A 321 -100.21 -104.99 8.77
CA ILE A 321 -101.41 -105.18 7.93
C ILE A 321 -101.14 -106.23 6.85
N GLU A 322 -100.00 -106.17 6.17
CA GLU A 322 -99.60 -107.18 5.17
C GLU A 322 -99.53 -108.58 5.77
N SER A 323 -98.98 -108.71 6.99
CA SER A 323 -98.93 -109.99 7.72
C SER A 323 -100.33 -110.51 8.07
N ILE A 324 -101.21 -109.67 8.62
CA ILE A 324 -102.61 -110.01 8.94
C ILE A 324 -103.36 -110.40 7.67
N ASN A 325 -103.14 -109.66 6.59
CA ASN A 325 -103.78 -109.88 5.31
C ASN A 325 -103.34 -111.20 4.66
N SER A 326 -102.06 -111.55 4.73
CA SER A 326 -101.54 -112.84 4.29
C SER A 326 -102.13 -114.01 5.09
N GLN A 327 -102.27 -113.85 6.41
CA GLN A 327 -102.98 -114.81 7.26
C GLN A 327 -104.46 -114.93 6.88
N THR A 328 -105.11 -113.80 6.61
CA THR A 328 -106.53 -113.75 6.21
C THR A 328 -106.75 -114.43 4.86
N ASN A 329 -105.86 -114.21 3.88
CA ASN A 329 -105.86 -114.90 2.60
C ASN A 329 -105.68 -116.42 2.76
N LEU A 330 -104.80 -116.87 3.66
CA LEU A 330 -104.61 -118.29 3.98
C LEU A 330 -105.84 -118.90 4.67
N LEU A 331 -106.46 -118.18 5.61
CA LEU A 331 -107.71 -118.60 6.26
C LEU A 331 -108.86 -118.69 5.24
N ALA A 332 -108.98 -117.71 4.36
CA ALA A 332 -109.97 -117.68 3.28
C ALA A 332 -109.74 -118.82 2.28
N LEU A 333 -108.49 -119.09 1.89
CA LEU A 333 -108.12 -120.24 1.05
C LEU A 333 -108.53 -121.57 1.71
N ASN A 334 -108.21 -121.75 3.00
CA ASN A 334 -108.61 -122.93 3.76
C ASN A 334 -110.14 -123.07 3.83
N ALA A 335 -110.85 -121.96 4.03
CA ALA A 335 -112.31 -121.93 4.03
C ALA A 335 -112.93 -122.25 2.65
N SER A 336 -112.37 -121.72 1.55
CA SER A 336 -112.80 -122.05 0.18
C SER A 336 -112.59 -123.53 -0.13
N ILE A 337 -111.47 -124.12 0.31
CA ILE A 337 -111.18 -125.57 0.17
C ILE A 337 -112.21 -126.40 0.94
N GLU A 338 -112.51 -126.06 2.20
CA GLU A 338 -113.46 -126.82 3.02
C GLU A 338 -114.91 -126.65 2.54
N ALA A 339 -115.28 -125.46 2.02
CA ALA A 339 -116.56 -125.22 1.38
C ALA A 339 -116.73 -126.03 0.08
N ALA A 340 -115.68 -126.18 -0.73
CA ALA A 340 -115.69 -127.07 -1.90
C ALA A 340 -115.83 -128.54 -1.50
N ARG A 341 -115.27 -128.93 -0.35
CA ARG A 341 -115.33 -130.29 0.21
C ARG A 341 -116.72 -130.67 0.73
N ALA A 342 -117.50 -129.70 1.20
CA ALA A 342 -118.87 -129.88 1.68
C ALA A 342 -119.94 -130.00 0.56
N GLY A 343 -119.55 -129.86 -0.71
CA GLY A 343 -120.44 -130.05 -1.87
C GLY A 343 -121.59 -129.04 -1.92
N ASP A 344 -122.82 -129.50 -2.21
CA ASP A 344 -124.00 -128.62 -2.38
C ASP A 344 -124.37 -127.81 -1.11
N ALA A 345 -124.06 -128.31 0.08
CA ALA A 345 -124.31 -127.60 1.35
C ALA A 345 -123.34 -126.44 1.60
N GLY A 346 -122.18 -126.43 0.93
CA GLY A 346 -121.11 -125.44 1.11
C GLY A 346 -121.16 -124.23 0.16
N LYS A 347 -122.07 -124.21 -0.82
CA LYS A 347 -122.10 -123.18 -1.88
C LYS A 347 -122.17 -121.74 -1.36
N GLY A 348 -122.98 -121.46 -0.34
CA GLY A 348 -123.06 -120.12 0.26
C GLY A 348 -121.79 -119.70 1.00
N PHE A 349 -121.11 -120.66 1.66
CA PHE A 349 -119.83 -120.43 2.34
C PHE A 349 -118.68 -120.25 1.36
N ALA A 350 -118.67 -120.97 0.23
CA ALA A 350 -117.66 -120.84 -0.81
C ALA A 350 -117.63 -119.42 -1.40
N VAL A 351 -118.80 -118.83 -1.66
CA VAL A 351 -118.91 -117.44 -2.16
C VAL A 351 -118.33 -116.45 -1.15
N VAL A 352 -118.61 -116.60 0.15
CA VAL A 352 -118.06 -115.71 1.19
C VAL A 352 -116.55 -115.90 1.33
N ALA A 353 -116.05 -117.13 1.28
CA ALA A 353 -114.62 -117.40 1.39
C ALA A 353 -113.83 -116.86 0.18
N ASP A 354 -114.36 -116.99 -1.04
CA ASP A 354 -113.76 -116.41 -2.24
C ASP A 354 -113.83 -114.87 -2.22
N GLU A 355 -114.89 -114.27 -1.67
CA GLU A 355 -114.98 -112.82 -1.49
C GLU A 355 -113.95 -112.30 -0.47
N ILE A 356 -113.76 -112.99 0.67
CA ILE A 356 -112.71 -112.67 1.65
C ILE A 356 -111.32 -112.83 1.03
N ARG A 357 -111.13 -113.86 0.20
CA ARG A 357 -109.86 -114.08 -0.52
C ARG A 357 -109.59 -112.95 -1.51
N ASN A 358 -110.57 -112.55 -2.31
CA ASN A 358 -110.44 -111.42 -3.23
C ASN A 358 -110.14 -110.12 -2.48
N LEU A 359 -110.85 -109.84 -1.37
CA LEU A 359 -110.59 -108.68 -0.52
C LEU A 359 -109.17 -108.71 0.09
N SER A 360 -108.67 -109.91 0.43
CA SER A 360 -107.30 -110.07 0.93
C SER A 360 -106.26 -109.81 -0.17
N ILE A 361 -106.50 -110.26 -1.41
CA ILE A 361 -105.62 -109.97 -2.55
C ILE A 361 -105.61 -108.46 -2.84
N GLU A 362 -106.77 -107.80 -2.83
CA GLU A 362 -106.89 -106.36 -3.03
C GLU A 362 -106.19 -105.56 -1.91
N THR A 363 -106.32 -106.02 -0.66
CA THR A 363 -105.63 -105.43 0.50
C THR A 363 -104.11 -105.64 0.42
N GLN A 364 -103.64 -106.77 -0.12
CA GLN A 364 -102.21 -107.03 -0.37
C GLN A 364 -101.65 -106.05 -1.40
N GLU A 365 -102.37 -105.87 -2.52
CA GLU A 365 -101.98 -104.95 -3.58
C GLU A 365 -101.99 -103.49 -3.09
N SER A 366 -103.00 -103.11 -2.30
CA SER A 366 -103.06 -101.80 -1.65
C SER A 366 -101.89 -101.57 -0.68
N SER A 367 -101.60 -102.54 0.19
CA SER A 367 -100.49 -102.47 1.16
C SER A 367 -99.14 -102.39 0.44
N SER A 368 -98.95 -103.13 -0.65
CA SER A 368 -97.75 -103.06 -1.49
C SER A 368 -97.58 -101.68 -2.15
N ARG A 369 -98.66 -101.08 -2.67
CA ARG A 369 -98.64 -99.71 -3.18
C ARG A 369 -98.30 -98.69 -2.09
N ILE A 370 -98.83 -98.85 -0.88
CA ILE A 370 -98.48 -98.01 0.27
C ILE A 370 -96.99 -98.19 0.62
N MET A 371 -96.47 -99.42 0.69
CA MET A 371 -95.04 -99.67 0.95
C MET A 371 -94.12 -99.05 -0.10
N ALA A 372 -94.49 -99.11 -1.38
CA ALA A 372 -93.73 -98.46 -2.45
C ALA A 372 -93.77 -96.92 -2.35
N ALA A 373 -94.94 -96.34 -2.07
CA ALA A 373 -95.07 -94.92 -1.78
C ALA A 373 -94.25 -94.54 -0.54
N LEU A 374 -94.21 -95.43 0.46
CA LEU A 374 -93.45 -95.20 1.67
C LEU A 374 -91.93 -95.22 1.37
N ALA A 375 -91.43 -96.20 0.63
CA ALA A 375 -90.02 -96.24 0.23
C ALA A 375 -89.58 -94.95 -0.50
N ASN A 376 -90.41 -94.43 -1.40
CA ASN A 376 -90.14 -93.18 -2.11
C ASN A 376 -90.08 -91.96 -1.17
N LEU A 377 -91.02 -91.83 -0.25
CA LEU A 377 -91.02 -90.75 0.76
C LEU A 377 -89.81 -90.86 1.70
N GLY A 378 -89.39 -92.07 2.08
CA GLY A 378 -88.16 -92.31 2.83
C GLY A 378 -86.91 -91.82 2.09
N THR A 379 -86.76 -92.14 0.79
CA THR A 379 -85.64 -91.61 -0.01
C THR A 379 -85.68 -90.09 -0.16
N THR A 380 -86.87 -89.49 -0.20
CA THR A 380 -87.05 -88.04 -0.30
C THR A 380 -86.67 -87.35 1.02
N SER A 381 -87.05 -87.94 2.16
CA SER A 381 -86.67 -87.46 3.50
C SER A 381 -85.15 -87.46 3.72
N VAL A 382 -84.45 -88.51 3.28
CA VAL A 382 -82.98 -88.55 3.34
C VAL A 382 -82.37 -87.42 2.51
N LYS A 383 -82.85 -87.19 1.27
CA LYS A 383 -82.37 -86.07 0.44
C LYS A 383 -82.65 -84.70 1.07
N MET A 384 -83.79 -84.53 1.73
CA MET A 384 -84.10 -83.29 2.47
C MET A 384 -83.13 -83.09 3.64
N THR A 385 -82.79 -84.17 4.35
CA THR A 385 -81.84 -84.16 5.47
C THR A 385 -80.41 -83.82 5.00
N ASP A 386 -79.96 -84.41 3.90
CA ASP A 386 -78.67 -84.05 3.31
C ASP A 386 -78.63 -82.58 2.85
N SER A 387 -79.75 -82.09 2.27
CA SER A 387 -79.86 -80.71 1.80
C SER A 387 -79.87 -79.69 2.94
N ILE A 388 -80.53 -80.00 4.07
CA ILE A 388 -80.51 -79.13 5.25
C ILE A 388 -79.12 -79.13 5.90
N GLY A 389 -78.43 -80.28 5.95
CA GLY A 389 -77.05 -80.36 6.43
C GLY A 389 -76.08 -79.50 5.60
N GLN A 390 -76.23 -79.50 4.27
CA GLN A 390 -75.47 -78.58 3.40
C GLN A 390 -75.81 -77.11 3.67
N THR A 391 -77.09 -76.80 3.92
CA THR A 391 -77.55 -75.43 4.22
C THR A 391 -76.93 -74.92 5.52
N VAL A 392 -76.88 -75.76 6.57
CA VAL A 392 -76.23 -75.42 7.86
C VAL A 392 -74.74 -75.12 7.66
N ASN A 393 -74.02 -75.94 6.89
CA ASN A 393 -72.60 -75.68 6.60
C ASN A 393 -72.39 -74.34 5.88
N LEU A 394 -73.25 -74.00 4.90
CA LEU A 394 -73.18 -72.72 4.19
C LEU A 394 -73.49 -71.53 5.11
N ILE A 395 -74.42 -71.68 6.04
CA ILE A 395 -74.74 -70.67 7.06
C ILE A 395 -73.52 -70.43 7.96
N GLN A 396 -72.83 -71.49 8.39
CA GLN A 396 -71.62 -71.39 9.21
C GLN A 396 -70.50 -70.65 8.46
N GLU A 397 -70.20 -71.04 7.22
CA GLU A 397 -69.22 -70.33 6.38
C GLU A 397 -69.59 -68.85 6.16
N THR A 398 -70.88 -68.57 5.99
CA THR A 398 -71.38 -67.20 5.83
C THR A 398 -71.18 -66.39 7.11
N SER A 399 -71.46 -66.98 8.28
CA SER A 399 -71.24 -66.33 9.57
C SER A 399 -69.78 -65.98 9.80
N GLU A 400 -68.86 -66.88 9.47
CA GLU A 400 -67.41 -66.64 9.58
C GLU A 400 -66.95 -65.50 8.65
N LYS A 401 -67.45 -65.48 7.41
CA LYS A 401 -67.16 -64.39 6.46
C LYS A 401 -67.73 -63.05 6.92
N VAL A 402 -68.94 -63.02 7.45
CA VAL A 402 -69.56 -61.79 7.99
C VAL A 402 -68.71 -61.23 9.14
N ALA A 403 -68.25 -62.10 10.05
CA ALA A 403 -67.36 -61.69 11.13
C ALA A 403 -66.04 -61.09 10.62
N ALA A 404 -65.41 -61.71 9.61
CA ALA A 404 -64.16 -61.21 9.02
C ALA A 404 -64.34 -59.86 8.30
N VAL A 405 -65.46 -59.67 7.59
CA VAL A 405 -65.78 -58.39 6.95
C VAL A 405 -66.06 -57.31 8.00
N ASN A 406 -66.75 -57.65 9.09
CA ASN A 406 -67.02 -56.71 10.17
C ASN A 406 -65.72 -56.22 10.85
N GLU A 407 -64.76 -57.12 11.09
CA GLU A 407 -63.43 -56.72 11.60
C GLU A 407 -62.71 -55.79 10.62
N SER A 408 -62.78 -56.07 9.31
CA SER A 408 -62.16 -55.23 8.29
C SER A 408 -62.78 -53.82 8.22
N VAL A 409 -64.11 -53.73 8.33
CA VAL A 409 -64.83 -52.46 8.37
C VAL A 409 -64.51 -51.66 9.65
N SER A 410 -64.39 -52.35 10.79
CA SER A 410 -63.93 -51.70 12.02
C SER A 410 -62.49 -51.19 11.89
N GLY A 411 -61.63 -51.91 11.16
CA GLY A 411 -60.29 -51.47 10.80
C GLY A 411 -60.31 -50.17 9.99
N ILE A 412 -61.17 -50.06 8.97
CA ILE A 412 -61.32 -48.84 8.15
C ILE A 412 -61.72 -47.63 9.00
N ALA A 413 -62.68 -47.78 9.91
CA ALA A 413 -63.09 -46.68 10.80
C ALA A 413 -61.94 -46.21 11.71
N LYS A 414 -61.13 -47.15 12.20
CA LYS A 414 -59.95 -46.84 13.01
C LYS A 414 -58.86 -46.13 12.20
N ASP A 415 -58.53 -46.65 11.02
CA ASP A 415 -57.56 -46.05 10.11
C ASP A 415 -58.01 -44.63 9.71
N ALA A 416 -59.33 -44.42 9.58
CA ALA A 416 -59.87 -43.11 9.29
C ALA A 416 -59.60 -42.08 10.41
N ALA A 417 -59.82 -42.48 11.67
CA ALA A 417 -59.53 -41.64 12.83
C ALA A 417 -58.03 -41.35 13.00
N GLU A 418 -57.16 -42.34 12.72
CA GLU A 418 -55.71 -42.16 12.81
C GLU A 418 -55.18 -41.18 11.74
N LEU A 419 -55.70 -41.27 10.53
CA LEU A 419 -55.39 -40.33 9.45
C LEU A 419 -55.87 -38.91 9.75
N GLU A 420 -57.02 -38.73 10.40
CA GLU A 420 -57.47 -37.41 10.87
C GLU A 420 -56.47 -36.80 11.87
N GLN A 421 -55.93 -37.59 12.79
CA GLN A 421 -54.88 -37.14 13.70
C GLN A 421 -53.60 -36.74 12.95
N HIS A 422 -53.20 -37.50 11.92
CA HIS A 422 -52.05 -37.15 11.08
C HIS A 422 -52.26 -35.84 10.32
N LEU A 423 -53.47 -35.57 9.83
CA LEU A 423 -53.80 -34.31 9.17
C LEU A 423 -53.65 -33.12 10.10
N SER A 424 -54.03 -33.24 11.37
CA SER A 424 -53.81 -32.19 12.37
C SER A 424 -52.32 -31.87 12.58
N VAL A 425 -51.45 -32.89 12.57
CA VAL A 425 -49.99 -32.69 12.67
C VAL A 425 -49.45 -31.99 11.41
N ILE A 426 -49.92 -32.37 10.22
CA ILE A 426 -49.53 -31.74 8.97
C ILE A 426 -49.98 -30.27 8.96
N ASP A 427 -51.19 -29.96 9.42
CA ASP A 427 -51.70 -28.59 9.50
C ASP A 427 -50.82 -27.70 10.38
N SER A 428 -50.44 -28.20 11.57
CA SER A 428 -49.49 -27.49 12.44
C SER A 428 -48.14 -27.27 11.75
N ALA A 429 -47.60 -28.28 11.07
CA ALA A 429 -46.33 -28.15 10.34
C ALA A 429 -46.42 -27.14 9.19
N MET A 430 -47.57 -27.07 8.50
CA MET A 430 -47.82 -26.10 7.43
C MET A 430 -47.89 -24.66 7.98
N GLN A 431 -48.45 -24.48 9.17
CA GLN A 431 -48.45 -23.19 9.86
C GLN A 431 -47.02 -22.74 10.24
N ASP A 432 -46.17 -23.67 10.68
CA ASP A 432 -44.75 -23.38 10.97
C ASP A 432 -43.99 -23.00 9.68
N VAL A 433 -44.24 -23.68 8.56
CA VAL A 433 -43.67 -23.34 7.25
C VAL A 433 -44.10 -21.93 6.84
N LYS A 434 -45.37 -21.58 7.04
CA LYS A 434 -45.89 -20.23 6.75
C LYS A 434 -45.18 -19.15 7.55
N GLU A 435 -45.03 -19.34 8.86
CA GLU A 435 -44.33 -18.40 9.73
C GLU A 435 -42.84 -18.27 9.35
N SER A 436 -42.16 -19.39 9.11
CA SER A 436 -40.78 -19.39 8.64
C SER A 436 -40.62 -18.65 7.30
N ASN A 437 -41.59 -18.78 6.39
CA ASN A 437 -41.58 -18.07 5.12
C ASN A 437 -41.76 -16.55 5.32
N HIS A 438 -42.65 -16.13 6.23
CA HIS A 438 -42.79 -14.71 6.60
C HIS A 438 -41.49 -14.13 7.17
N GLN A 439 -40.80 -14.87 8.03
CA GLN A 439 -39.49 -14.46 8.54
C GLN A 439 -38.44 -14.39 7.42
N MET A 440 -38.47 -15.32 6.47
CA MET A 440 -37.59 -15.28 5.30
C MET A 440 -37.81 -14.02 4.46
N VAL A 441 -39.07 -13.63 4.21
CA VAL A 441 -39.40 -12.36 3.52
C VAL A 441 -38.82 -11.16 4.27
N SER A 442 -39.03 -11.08 5.59
CA SER A 442 -38.48 -9.98 6.40
C SER A 442 -36.95 -9.92 6.38
N ASN A 443 -36.29 -11.08 6.44
CA ASN A 443 -34.83 -11.16 6.31
C ASN A 443 -34.36 -10.67 4.94
N MET A 444 -35.07 -11.01 3.85
CA MET A 444 -34.74 -10.53 2.50
C MET A 444 -34.89 -9.01 2.39
N GLU A 445 -35.92 -8.41 2.99
CA GLU A 445 -36.04 -6.94 3.09
C GLU A 445 -34.86 -6.31 3.85
N GLY A 446 -34.46 -6.93 4.97
CA GLY A 446 -33.29 -6.51 5.74
C GLY A 446 -32.00 -6.55 4.90
N ILE A 447 -31.82 -7.61 4.12
CA ILE A 447 -30.69 -7.77 3.19
C ILE A 447 -30.73 -6.68 2.10
N CYS A 448 -31.90 -6.37 1.52
CA CYS A 448 -32.04 -5.27 0.55
C CYS A 448 -31.60 -3.91 1.12
N ASN A 449 -31.96 -3.62 2.37
CA ASN A 449 -31.53 -2.39 3.05
C ASN A 449 -30.00 -2.33 3.21
N VAL A 450 -29.37 -3.45 3.58
CA VAL A 450 -27.91 -3.55 3.69
C VAL A 450 -27.24 -3.33 2.32
N MET A 451 -27.80 -3.90 1.25
CA MET A 451 -27.26 -3.70 -0.10
C MET A 451 -27.32 -2.25 -0.56
N ASN A 452 -28.41 -1.54 -0.27
CA ASN A 452 -28.53 -0.11 -0.59
C ASN A 452 -27.47 0.70 0.16
N ALA A 453 -27.31 0.46 1.47
CA ALA A 453 -26.27 1.10 2.27
C ALA A 453 -24.85 0.77 1.76
N MET A 454 -24.65 -0.45 1.25
CA MET A 454 -23.39 -0.88 0.65
C MET A 454 -23.11 -0.12 -0.65
N THR A 455 -24.10 0.05 -1.53
CA THR A 455 -24.00 0.86 -2.75
C THR A 455 -23.60 2.31 -2.43
N ASP A 456 -24.22 2.93 -1.43
CA ASP A 456 -23.90 4.29 -1.00
C ASP A 456 -22.47 4.39 -0.44
N SER A 457 -22.05 3.37 0.33
CA SER A 457 -20.70 3.30 0.89
C SER A 457 -19.63 3.13 -0.19
N ILE A 458 -19.89 2.27 -1.18
CA ILE A 458 -19.01 2.09 -2.34
C ILE A 458 -18.90 3.40 -3.13
N GLY A 459 -20.03 4.07 -3.41
CA GLY A 459 -20.03 5.36 -4.11
C GLY A 459 -19.25 6.45 -3.36
N SER A 460 -19.39 6.48 -2.04
CA SER A 460 -18.63 7.41 -1.18
C SER A 460 -17.12 7.10 -1.19
N ALA A 461 -16.76 5.82 -1.12
CA ALA A 461 -15.37 5.37 -1.16
C ALA A 461 -14.72 5.63 -2.53
N ASP A 462 -15.43 5.42 -3.64
CA ASP A 462 -14.99 5.78 -4.98
C ASP A 462 -14.74 7.30 -5.10
N GLY A 463 -15.67 8.13 -4.63
CA GLY A 463 -15.53 9.58 -4.62
C GLY A 463 -14.33 10.06 -3.78
N ALA A 464 -14.12 9.45 -2.60
CA ALA A 464 -12.97 9.73 -1.74
C ALA A 464 -11.65 9.34 -2.42
N THR A 465 -11.58 8.15 -3.02
CA THR A 465 -10.38 7.64 -3.70
C THR A 465 -10.03 8.49 -4.92
N LYS A 466 -11.02 8.92 -5.70
CA LYS A 466 -10.82 9.85 -6.81
C LYS A 466 -10.28 11.21 -6.35
N THR A 467 -10.77 11.71 -5.22
CA THR A 467 -10.25 12.94 -4.60
C THR A 467 -8.79 12.76 -4.16
N MET A 468 -8.48 11.61 -3.55
CA MET A 468 -7.14 11.25 -3.10
C MET A 468 -6.14 11.18 -4.27
N LEU A 469 -6.52 10.53 -5.39
CA LEU A 469 -5.72 10.51 -6.61
C LEU A 469 -5.44 11.92 -7.17
N ASN A 470 -6.44 12.80 -7.17
CA ASN A 470 -6.24 14.20 -7.57
C ASN A 470 -5.28 14.95 -6.63
N LYS A 471 -5.33 14.66 -5.32
CA LYS A 471 -4.39 15.24 -4.34
C LYS A 471 -2.97 14.73 -4.53
N TYR A 472 -2.77 13.47 -4.91
CA TYR A 472 -1.44 12.97 -5.26
C TYR A 472 -0.89 13.62 -6.52
N ASP A 473 -1.72 13.87 -7.53
CA ASP A 473 -1.28 14.60 -8.73
C ASP A 473 -0.90 16.06 -8.40
N GLU A 474 -1.68 16.73 -7.54
CA GLU A 474 -1.35 18.08 -7.04
C GLU A 474 -0.03 18.09 -6.24
N SER A 475 0.17 17.10 -5.38
CA SER A 475 1.38 16.94 -4.58
C SER A 475 2.61 16.71 -5.46
N SER A 476 2.50 15.86 -6.48
CA SER A 476 3.57 15.63 -7.47
C SER A 476 3.99 16.91 -8.19
N ARG A 477 3.03 17.76 -8.58
CA ARG A 477 3.34 19.08 -9.16
C ARG A 477 4.05 20.00 -8.18
N ASN A 478 3.70 19.96 -6.89
CA ASN A 478 4.34 20.78 -5.87
C ASN A 478 5.76 20.29 -5.58
N VAL A 479 5.98 18.98 -5.50
CA VAL A 479 7.30 18.35 -5.41
C VAL A 479 8.19 18.79 -6.58
N ASN A 480 7.68 18.75 -7.82
CA ASN A 480 8.41 19.22 -9.00
C ASN A 480 8.81 20.70 -8.88
N LYS A 481 7.92 21.56 -8.37
CA LYS A 481 8.23 22.98 -8.14
C LYS A 481 9.30 23.16 -7.07
N ILE A 482 9.24 22.43 -5.96
CA ILE A 482 10.24 22.50 -4.89
C ILE A 482 11.61 22.09 -5.44
N GLU A 483 11.67 21.01 -6.21
CA GLU A 483 12.89 20.58 -6.88
C GLU A 483 13.47 21.69 -7.78
N THR A 484 12.62 22.31 -8.61
CA THR A 484 13.05 23.43 -9.47
C THR A 484 13.57 24.61 -8.66
N VAL A 485 12.89 25.00 -7.58
CA VAL A 485 13.31 26.13 -6.74
C VAL A 485 14.63 25.85 -6.02
N VAL A 486 14.80 24.63 -5.49
CA VAL A 486 16.05 24.22 -4.84
C VAL A 486 17.17 24.19 -5.87
N GLN A 487 16.92 23.67 -7.08
CA GLN A 487 17.87 23.67 -8.18
C GLN A 487 18.27 25.09 -8.62
N ASP A 488 17.31 26.00 -8.80
CA ASP A 488 17.58 27.41 -9.15
C ASP A 488 18.38 28.13 -8.06
N MET A 489 18.07 27.87 -6.79
CA MET A 489 18.80 28.44 -5.66
C MET A 489 20.23 27.91 -5.65
N MET A 490 20.40 26.63 -5.88
CA MET A 490 21.67 25.94 -5.96
C MET A 490 22.53 26.44 -7.13
N GLU A 491 21.94 26.69 -8.30
CA GLU A 491 22.62 27.27 -9.46
C GLU A 491 23.09 28.70 -9.19
N LYS A 492 22.23 29.55 -8.60
CA LYS A 492 22.56 30.95 -8.28
C LYS A 492 23.63 31.10 -7.20
N LEU A 493 23.74 30.13 -6.28
CA LEU A 493 24.81 30.07 -5.28
C LEU A 493 26.13 29.53 -5.87
N GLY A 494 26.11 28.96 -7.07
CA GLY A 494 27.22 28.27 -7.74
C GLY A 494 28.42 29.11 -8.15
N VAL A 495 28.43 30.43 -7.94
CA VAL A 495 29.61 31.28 -8.20
C VAL A 495 30.52 31.29 -6.96
N GLY A 496 30.97 30.12 -6.49
CA GLY A 496 31.82 30.05 -5.28
C GLY A 496 32.12 28.68 -4.67
N GLY A 497 31.83 27.56 -5.33
CA GLY A 497 32.12 26.21 -4.79
C GLY A 497 30.90 25.40 -4.34
N PHE A 498 29.71 25.82 -4.76
CA PHE A 498 28.49 25.05 -4.57
C PHE A 498 28.23 24.14 -5.77
N MET A 499 28.11 22.82 -5.54
CA MET A 499 27.74 21.84 -6.58
C MET A 499 28.60 21.90 -7.83
N GLY A 500 29.90 22.09 -7.63
CA GLY A 500 30.88 21.93 -8.69
C GLY A 500 31.37 20.49 -8.74
N ILE A 501 32.30 20.24 -9.67
CA ILE A 501 33.17 19.06 -9.64
C ILE A 501 33.81 18.83 -8.26
N GLN A 502 33.97 19.90 -7.48
CA GLN A 502 34.50 19.91 -6.12
C GLN A 502 33.82 18.91 -5.16
N ASP A 503 32.54 18.62 -5.38
CA ASP A 503 31.80 17.66 -4.56
C ASP A 503 32.05 16.20 -4.95
N VAL A 504 32.65 15.97 -6.12
CA VAL A 504 32.98 14.64 -6.63
C VAL A 504 34.21 14.08 -5.91
N LYS A 505 34.06 12.93 -5.27
CA LYS A 505 35.15 12.23 -4.56
C LYS A 505 35.69 11.06 -5.40
N PRO A 506 36.95 10.67 -5.20
CA PRO A 506 37.48 9.43 -5.78
C PRO A 506 36.58 8.23 -5.46
N GLN A 507 36.51 7.25 -6.37
CA GLN A 507 35.70 6.04 -6.33
C GLN A 507 34.19 6.21 -6.58
N MET A 508 33.68 7.44 -6.76
CA MET A 508 32.28 7.63 -7.16
C MET A 508 32.02 7.05 -8.55
N HIS A 509 30.87 6.38 -8.71
CA HIS A 509 30.46 5.84 -9.99
C HIS A 509 29.95 6.95 -10.91
N CYS A 510 30.34 6.87 -12.18
CA CYS A 510 29.89 7.77 -13.21
C CYS A 510 29.41 7.01 -14.45
N VAL A 511 28.45 7.60 -15.14
CA VAL A 511 27.98 7.15 -16.46
C VAL A 511 28.21 8.29 -17.43
N LEU A 512 28.92 8.00 -18.52
CA LEU A 512 29.15 8.93 -19.61
C LEU A 512 28.26 8.51 -20.78
N VAL A 513 27.45 9.44 -21.29
CA VAL A 513 26.51 9.21 -22.39
C VAL A 513 26.86 10.16 -23.53
N ARG A 514 26.95 9.62 -24.75
CA ARG A 514 27.28 10.45 -25.91
C ARG A 514 26.08 11.32 -26.31
N LYS A 515 26.28 12.63 -26.41
CA LYS A 515 25.18 13.57 -26.70
C LYS A 515 24.60 13.32 -28.10
N GLY A 516 23.34 12.87 -28.16
CA GLY A 516 22.62 12.53 -29.40
C GLY A 516 22.43 11.03 -29.68
N GLU A 517 23.01 10.13 -28.87
CA GLU A 517 22.84 8.68 -28.96
C GLU A 517 22.46 8.11 -27.58
N THR A 518 21.23 7.62 -27.41
CA THR A 518 20.70 7.14 -26.11
C THR A 518 21.04 5.69 -25.77
N ARG A 519 21.81 4.98 -26.60
CA ARG A 519 22.09 3.53 -26.44
C ARG A 519 23.51 3.18 -26.03
N GLU A 520 24.43 4.14 -26.01
CA GLU A 520 25.83 3.89 -25.63
C GLU A 520 26.15 4.59 -24.32
N GLU A 521 25.98 3.86 -23.21
CA GLU A 521 26.34 4.28 -21.86
C GLU A 521 27.70 3.68 -21.49
N TYR A 522 28.64 4.55 -21.09
CA TYR A 522 29.98 4.14 -20.69
C TYR A 522 30.09 4.30 -19.17
N HIS A 523 30.28 3.18 -18.46
CA HIS A 523 30.39 3.17 -17.00
C HIS A 523 31.85 3.32 -16.55
N GLY A 524 32.05 4.05 -15.46
CA GLY A 524 33.39 4.28 -14.90
C GLY A 524 33.38 4.68 -13.44
N LYS A 525 34.58 4.90 -12.91
CA LYS A 525 34.82 5.41 -11.56
C LYS A 525 35.70 6.65 -11.60
N VAL A 526 35.39 7.63 -10.76
CA VAL A 526 36.20 8.84 -10.62
C VAL A 526 37.52 8.50 -9.93
N VAL A 527 38.65 8.86 -10.56
CA VAL A 527 40.00 8.64 -10.03
C VAL A 527 40.43 9.84 -9.20
N ARG A 528 40.28 11.03 -9.76
CA ARG A 528 40.63 12.31 -9.11
C ARG A 528 39.88 13.46 -9.79
N GLN A 529 39.86 14.60 -9.10
CA GLN A 529 39.35 15.86 -9.62
C GLN A 529 40.34 16.99 -9.34
N ASN A 530 40.38 18.00 -10.21
CA ASN A 530 41.19 19.20 -10.03
C ASN A 530 40.50 20.38 -10.73
N GLY A 531 39.89 21.28 -9.95
CA GLY A 531 39.18 22.44 -10.50
C GLY A 531 38.01 22.04 -11.41
N SER A 532 38.13 22.32 -12.71
CA SER A 532 37.14 21.98 -13.75
C SER A 532 37.43 20.67 -14.49
N GLU A 533 38.37 19.87 -13.98
CA GLU A 533 38.84 18.64 -14.63
C GLU A 533 38.55 17.40 -13.79
N LEU A 534 38.10 16.34 -14.47
CA LEU A 534 37.79 15.03 -13.90
C LEU A 534 38.59 13.95 -14.63
N TRP A 535 39.10 12.97 -13.89
CA TRP A 535 39.73 11.78 -14.48
C TRP A 535 38.92 10.57 -14.09
N LEU A 536 38.50 9.79 -15.09
CA LEU A 536 37.70 8.60 -14.93
C LEU A 536 38.49 7.35 -15.33
N GLN A 537 38.32 6.29 -14.55
CA GLN A 537 38.75 4.95 -14.90
C GLN A 537 37.56 4.22 -15.52
N MET A 538 37.74 3.71 -16.73
CA MET A 538 36.72 2.96 -17.48
C MET A 538 37.36 1.70 -18.07
N ASP A 539 36.55 0.77 -18.56
CA ASP A 539 37.05 -0.42 -19.22
C ASP A 539 37.76 -0.09 -20.54
N ARG A 540 38.72 -0.95 -20.94
CA ARG A 540 39.57 -0.71 -22.11
C ARG A 540 38.81 -0.61 -23.43
N GLU A 541 37.71 -1.36 -23.54
CA GLU A 541 36.80 -1.30 -24.69
C GLU A 541 35.98 0.00 -24.69
N ALA A 542 35.54 0.47 -23.51
CA ALA A 542 34.85 1.75 -23.37
C ALA A 542 35.77 2.93 -23.75
N LEU A 543 37.03 2.93 -23.28
CA LEU A 543 38.04 3.94 -23.62
C LEU A 543 38.34 4.00 -25.12
N GLY A 544 38.35 2.86 -25.81
CA GLY A 544 38.57 2.80 -27.27
C GLY A 544 37.43 3.40 -28.11
N SER A 545 36.23 3.51 -27.54
CA SER A 545 35.02 4.03 -28.19
C SER A 545 34.79 5.53 -27.92
N ILE A 546 35.49 6.12 -26.94
CA ILE A 546 35.41 7.55 -26.63
C ILE A 546 36.11 8.36 -27.73
N ARG A 547 35.39 9.30 -28.34
CA ARG A 547 35.92 10.18 -29.38
C ARG A 547 36.34 11.51 -28.78
N GLU A 548 37.61 11.85 -28.92
CA GLU A 548 38.17 13.11 -28.44
C GLU A 548 37.38 14.34 -28.98
N LYS A 549 37.24 15.37 -28.14
CA LYS A 549 36.55 16.65 -28.47
C LYS A 549 35.07 16.53 -28.85
N THR A 550 34.45 15.38 -28.61
CA THR A 550 33.00 15.20 -28.77
C THR A 550 32.31 15.58 -27.45
N PRO A 551 31.14 16.26 -27.46
CA PRO A 551 30.39 16.54 -26.24
C PRO A 551 29.71 15.26 -25.71
N TYR A 552 29.86 15.05 -24.41
CA TYR A 552 29.21 13.99 -23.65
C TYR A 552 28.38 14.59 -22.51
N ASP A 553 27.33 13.88 -22.12
CA ASP A 553 26.65 14.09 -20.86
C ASP A 553 27.26 13.15 -19.82
N ILE A 554 27.61 13.65 -18.64
CA ILE A 554 28.13 12.83 -17.55
C ILE A 554 27.20 12.90 -16.36
N GLN A 555 26.85 11.73 -15.87
CA GLN A 555 26.06 11.52 -14.68
C GLN A 555 26.95 10.96 -13.58
N ILE A 556 27.05 11.64 -12.45
CA ILE A 556 27.78 11.17 -11.27
C ILE A 556 26.85 11.21 -10.09
N VAL A 557 26.79 10.12 -9.32
CA VAL A 557 26.06 10.10 -8.06
C VAL A 557 26.97 10.66 -6.98
N VAL A 558 26.67 11.87 -6.52
CA VAL A 558 27.36 12.51 -5.40
C VAL A 558 26.45 12.39 -4.19
N ASP A 559 26.88 11.57 -3.22
CA ASP A 559 26.08 11.13 -2.08
C ASP A 559 24.77 10.44 -2.53
N ASN A 560 23.63 11.17 -2.52
CA ASN A 560 22.30 10.65 -2.92
C ASN A 560 21.71 11.36 -4.15
N VAL A 561 22.45 12.27 -4.74
CA VAL A 561 21.92 13.17 -5.77
C VAL A 561 22.66 12.90 -7.09
N LEU A 562 21.90 12.70 -8.16
CA LEU A 562 22.45 12.51 -9.51
C LEU A 562 22.81 13.87 -10.10
N TYR A 563 24.11 14.11 -10.25
CA TYR A 563 24.63 15.31 -10.87
C TYR A 563 24.80 15.02 -12.35
N ASN A 564 24.08 15.74 -13.20
CA ASN A 564 24.17 15.60 -14.64
C ASN A 564 24.82 16.84 -15.25
N TRP A 565 26.04 16.69 -15.76
CA TRP A 565 26.70 17.75 -16.52
C TRP A 565 26.55 17.47 -18.01
N SER A 566 26.06 18.46 -18.74
CA SER A 566 26.01 18.42 -20.19
C SER A 566 27.20 19.13 -20.84
N ASP A 567 27.50 18.74 -22.08
CA ASP A 567 28.55 19.32 -22.92
C ASP A 567 29.97 19.20 -22.35
N VAL A 568 30.25 18.07 -21.70
CA VAL A 568 31.57 17.75 -21.17
C VAL A 568 32.46 17.21 -22.30
N LEU A 569 33.67 17.76 -22.41
CA LEU A 569 34.62 17.35 -23.44
C LEU A 569 35.51 16.24 -22.90
N ALA A 570 35.49 15.09 -23.57
CA ALA A 570 36.34 13.95 -23.24
C ALA A 570 37.62 13.94 -24.07
N ASN A 571 38.73 13.62 -23.42
CA ASN A 571 40.04 13.32 -23.99
C ASN A 571 40.57 12.04 -23.33
N VAL A 572 41.28 11.19 -24.07
CA VAL A 572 41.90 9.99 -23.50
C VAL A 572 43.36 10.30 -23.19
N GLU A 573 43.75 10.22 -21.92
CA GLU A 573 45.14 10.43 -21.50
C GLU A 573 45.75 9.14 -20.93
N ASN A 574 47.02 8.90 -21.24
CA ASN A 574 47.79 7.82 -20.62
C ASN A 574 48.64 8.43 -19.47
N GLN A 575 48.26 8.17 -18.22
CA GLN A 575 49.03 8.56 -17.05
C GLN A 575 49.47 7.34 -16.23
N GLN A 576 50.78 7.23 -15.99
CA GLN A 576 51.40 6.21 -15.11
C GLN A 576 50.93 4.76 -15.39
N GLY A 577 50.73 4.38 -16.65
CA GLY A 577 50.41 3.00 -17.03
C GLY A 577 48.95 2.58 -16.81
N ARG A 578 48.02 3.53 -16.58
CA ARG A 578 46.57 3.29 -16.65
C ARG A 578 45.95 4.23 -17.70
N ASP A 579 45.16 3.66 -18.60
CA ASP A 579 44.36 4.41 -19.57
C ASP A 579 43.19 5.08 -18.80
N VAL A 580 43.15 6.41 -18.78
CA VAL A 580 42.12 7.18 -18.06
C VAL A 580 41.44 8.19 -18.99
N CYS A 581 40.13 8.37 -18.82
CA CYS A 581 39.37 9.37 -19.56
C CYS A 581 39.44 10.70 -18.79
N HIS A 582 40.06 11.70 -19.40
CA HIS A 582 40.12 13.07 -18.91
C HIS A 582 38.94 13.88 -19.44
N LEU A 583 38.19 14.48 -18.53
CA LEU A 583 37.01 15.27 -18.83
C LEU A 583 37.20 16.70 -18.38
N VAL A 584 36.87 17.66 -19.26
CA VAL A 584 36.83 19.08 -18.94
C VAL A 584 35.37 19.52 -18.87
N VAL A 585 34.89 19.82 -17.65
CA VAL A 585 33.52 20.25 -17.41
C VAL A 585 33.50 21.78 -17.31
N LYS A 586 32.69 22.41 -18.16
CA LYS A 586 32.56 23.88 -18.21
C LYS A 586 31.20 24.38 -17.70
N THR A 587 30.30 23.46 -17.41
CA THR A 587 28.90 23.70 -17.03
C THR A 587 28.69 23.39 -15.55
N THR A 588 27.64 23.95 -14.98
CA THR A 588 27.10 23.52 -13.69
C THR A 588 26.26 22.26 -13.88
N PRO A 589 26.21 21.34 -12.91
CA PRO A 589 25.39 20.14 -13.02
C PRO A 589 23.92 20.51 -12.86
N VAL A 590 23.08 19.88 -13.67
CA VAL A 590 21.65 19.76 -13.43
C VAL A 590 21.44 18.63 -12.43
N ILE A 591 20.72 18.91 -11.34
CA ILE A 591 20.24 17.84 -10.46
C ILE A 591 19.04 17.20 -11.13
N ALA A 592 19.10 15.89 -11.34
CA ALA A 592 17.91 15.11 -11.62
C ALA A 592 17.58 14.28 -10.38
N ASN A 593 16.57 14.67 -9.60
CA ASN A 593 16.04 13.81 -8.53
C ASN A 593 15.03 12.80 -9.11
N ARG A 594 15.39 12.18 -10.24
CA ARG A 594 14.75 10.93 -10.66
C ARG A 594 15.43 9.79 -9.92
N ARG A 595 14.63 8.81 -9.48
CA ARG A 595 15.19 7.55 -8.99
C ARG A 595 16.15 7.02 -10.04
N LYS A 596 17.33 6.58 -9.62
CA LYS A 596 18.33 5.97 -10.51
C LYS A 596 17.74 4.78 -11.29
N TYR A 597 16.77 4.08 -10.69
CA TYR A 597 16.07 2.94 -11.28
C TYR A 597 14.57 2.94 -10.92
N PRO A 598 13.69 2.48 -11.82
CA PRO A 598 12.27 2.25 -11.50
C PRO A 598 12.13 1.16 -10.42
N ARG A 599 11.08 1.27 -9.59
CA ARG A 599 10.77 0.28 -8.55
C ARG A 599 9.56 -0.55 -8.97
N MET A 600 9.75 -1.85 -9.16
CA MET A 600 8.65 -2.74 -9.49
C MET A 600 7.95 -3.20 -8.21
N PRO A 601 6.62 -3.07 -8.09
CA PRO A 601 5.87 -3.63 -6.99
C PRO A 601 5.86 -5.15 -7.04
N ILE A 602 6.08 -5.79 -5.89
CA ILE A 602 6.14 -7.25 -5.73
C ILE A 602 5.58 -7.62 -4.36
N ALA A 603 5.12 -8.87 -4.19
CA ALA A 603 4.45 -9.33 -2.97
C ALA A 603 4.94 -10.70 -2.48
N TYR A 604 6.24 -11.00 -2.66
CA TYR A 604 6.84 -12.24 -2.19
C TYR A 604 7.00 -12.25 -0.67
N SER A 605 6.79 -13.41 -0.03
CA SER A 605 7.09 -13.57 1.40
C SER A 605 8.60 -13.57 1.62
N CYS A 606 9.06 -12.95 2.71
CA CYS A 606 10.48 -12.85 3.03
C CYS A 606 10.75 -13.04 4.53
N THR A 607 11.98 -13.45 4.85
CA THR A 607 12.53 -13.46 6.21
C THR A 607 13.54 -12.33 6.32
N ILE A 608 13.32 -11.43 7.28
CA ILE A 608 14.19 -10.28 7.55
C ILE A 608 15.08 -10.62 8.73
N THR A 609 16.39 -10.53 8.56
CA THR A 609 17.38 -10.73 9.62
C THR A 609 18.11 -9.43 9.89
N ARG A 610 18.15 -9.00 11.14
CA ARG A 610 18.88 -7.82 11.59
C ARG A 610 20.34 -8.17 11.86
N LYS A 611 21.31 -7.52 11.19
CA LYS A 611 22.75 -7.80 11.40
C LYS A 611 23.28 -7.35 12.76
N ASP A 612 22.60 -6.45 13.45
CA ASP A 612 23.04 -5.91 14.75
C ASP A 612 22.62 -6.78 15.93
N THR A 613 21.51 -7.52 15.80
CA THR A 613 20.88 -8.28 16.89
C THR A 613 20.68 -9.76 16.57
N ASP A 614 20.95 -10.18 15.33
CA ASP A 614 20.66 -11.51 14.77
C ASP A 614 19.19 -11.96 14.92
N LYS A 615 18.28 -11.02 15.21
CA LYS A 615 16.84 -11.30 15.28
C LYS A 615 16.26 -11.44 13.89
N THR A 616 15.36 -12.41 13.74
CA THR A 616 14.64 -12.71 12.50
C THR A 616 13.16 -12.39 12.62
N TYR A 617 12.58 -11.90 11.53
CA TYR A 617 11.18 -11.51 11.43
C TYR A 617 10.60 -12.01 10.12
N CYS A 618 9.32 -12.35 10.11
CA CYS A 618 8.59 -12.64 8.89
C CYS A 618 8.02 -11.34 8.31
N GLY A 619 8.09 -11.21 6.99
CA GLY A 619 7.48 -10.07 6.29
C GLY A 619 7.13 -10.41 4.84
N LYS A 620 6.75 -9.37 4.10
CA LYS A 620 6.49 -9.45 2.67
C LYS A 620 7.21 -8.33 1.95
N MET A 621 7.76 -8.62 0.79
CA MET A 621 8.24 -7.59 -0.12
C MET A 621 7.09 -6.67 -0.53
N VAL A 622 7.43 -5.41 -0.78
CA VAL A 622 6.52 -4.36 -1.27
C VAL A 622 6.96 -3.91 -2.66
N ASN A 623 8.26 -3.64 -2.84
CA ASN A 623 8.84 -3.29 -4.13
C ASN A 623 10.33 -3.61 -4.20
N VAL A 624 10.89 -3.64 -5.42
CA VAL A 624 12.32 -3.85 -5.68
C VAL A 624 12.80 -3.00 -6.87
N SER A 625 14.02 -2.49 -6.76
CA SER A 625 14.77 -1.79 -7.82
C SER A 625 16.22 -2.26 -7.81
N ALA A 626 16.99 -1.89 -8.84
CA ALA A 626 18.39 -2.34 -8.95
C ALA A 626 19.27 -1.94 -7.76
N ASN A 627 18.89 -0.90 -7.01
CA ASN A 627 19.68 -0.34 -5.91
C ASN A 627 18.99 -0.40 -4.55
N GLY A 628 17.83 -1.05 -4.44
CA GLY A 628 17.04 -1.01 -3.22
C GLY A 628 15.78 -1.87 -3.28
N PHE A 629 15.17 -2.05 -2.12
CA PHE A 629 13.93 -2.81 -1.97
C PHE A 629 13.15 -2.29 -0.77
N ALA A 630 11.86 -2.59 -0.72
CA ALA A 630 11.03 -2.33 0.44
C ALA A 630 10.29 -3.60 0.86
N PHE A 631 10.04 -3.74 2.16
CA PHE A 631 9.25 -4.82 2.75
C PHE A 631 8.30 -4.29 3.82
N ALA A 632 7.25 -5.05 4.10
CA ALA A 632 6.31 -4.83 5.19
C ALA A 632 6.50 -5.91 6.27
N ALA A 633 6.57 -5.50 7.54
CA ALA A 633 6.69 -6.41 8.68
C ALA A 633 5.94 -5.86 9.90
N ALA A 634 5.22 -6.73 10.61
CA ALA A 634 4.47 -6.36 11.81
C ALA A 634 5.32 -6.52 13.07
N SER A 635 6.17 -5.54 13.37
CA SER A 635 6.95 -5.50 14.62
C SER A 635 7.42 -4.09 14.97
N ASP A 636 7.19 -3.67 16.21
CA ASP A 636 7.66 -2.39 16.76
C ASP A 636 9.18 -2.21 16.72
N ASP A 637 9.94 -3.32 16.58
CA ASP A 637 11.39 -3.30 16.41
C ASP A 637 11.82 -2.53 15.14
N PHE A 638 10.90 -2.26 14.20
CA PHE A 638 11.13 -1.49 12.97
C PHE A 638 10.83 0.02 13.08
N ALA A 639 10.34 0.54 14.21
CA ALA A 639 9.91 1.94 14.31
C ALA A 639 11.03 2.99 14.08
N GLU A 640 12.25 2.75 14.54
CA GLU A 640 13.38 3.68 14.41
C GLU A 640 14.68 2.99 13.97
N LEU A 641 14.68 2.36 12.79
CA LEU A 641 15.84 1.58 12.30
C LEU A 641 16.75 2.28 11.28
N LYS A 642 16.63 3.59 11.08
CA LYS A 642 17.40 4.29 10.04
C LYS A 642 18.92 4.06 10.23
N GLY A 643 19.57 3.53 9.19
CA GLY A 643 21.00 3.19 9.18
C GLY A 643 21.34 1.75 9.58
N THR A 644 20.36 0.93 9.97
CA THR A 644 20.57 -0.48 10.36
C THR A 644 20.77 -1.35 9.12
N GLN A 645 21.70 -2.30 9.17
CA GLN A 645 21.88 -3.31 8.13
C GLN A 645 20.96 -4.52 8.34
N LEU A 646 20.30 -4.93 7.26
CA LEU A 646 19.39 -6.05 7.20
C LEU A 646 19.80 -7.02 6.09
N ILE A 647 19.47 -8.30 6.30
CA ILE A 647 19.50 -9.34 5.27
C ILE A 647 18.06 -9.80 5.04
N LEU A 648 17.61 -9.80 3.80
CA LEU A 648 16.34 -10.39 3.39
C LEU A 648 16.58 -11.71 2.67
N ASP A 649 15.91 -12.76 3.11
CA ASP A 649 15.81 -14.03 2.41
C ASP A 649 14.42 -14.18 1.77
N ILE A 650 14.40 -14.42 0.46
CA ILE A 650 13.20 -14.47 -0.39
C ILE A 650 13.26 -15.75 -1.23
N PRO A 651 12.75 -16.87 -0.68
CA PRO A 651 12.91 -18.20 -1.30
C PRO A 651 12.37 -18.28 -2.74
N ASP A 652 11.27 -17.57 -2.99
CA ASP A 652 10.51 -17.60 -4.24
C ASP A 652 10.90 -16.49 -5.23
N PHE A 653 11.95 -15.71 -4.96
CA PHE A 653 12.34 -14.63 -5.87
C PHE A 653 12.85 -15.19 -7.21
N PRO A 654 12.38 -14.66 -8.38
CA PRO A 654 12.74 -15.19 -9.69
C PRO A 654 14.23 -15.07 -10.06
N VAL A 655 14.91 -14.03 -9.56
CA VAL A 655 16.34 -13.83 -9.75
C VAL A 655 17.08 -14.66 -8.71
N LYS A 656 17.48 -15.89 -9.07
CA LYS A 656 18.07 -16.87 -8.14
C LYS A 656 19.29 -16.38 -7.37
N GLU A 657 20.12 -15.58 -8.03
CA GLU A 657 21.36 -15.02 -7.48
C GLU A 657 21.09 -13.91 -6.44
N GLU A 658 19.87 -13.38 -6.40
CA GLU A 658 19.44 -12.25 -5.55
C GLU A 658 18.29 -12.65 -4.60
N ARG A 659 18.18 -13.95 -4.27
CA ARG A 659 17.23 -14.44 -3.28
C ARG A 659 17.60 -14.03 -1.85
N THR A 660 18.87 -13.73 -1.63
CA THR A 660 19.36 -13.15 -0.39
C THR A 660 19.88 -11.76 -0.71
N MET A 661 19.21 -10.72 -0.20
CA MET A 661 19.58 -9.33 -0.43
C MET A 661 20.04 -8.67 0.86
N GLU A 662 21.13 -7.92 0.80
CA GLU A 662 21.55 -7.07 1.90
C GLU A 662 21.12 -5.63 1.65
N GLY A 663 20.67 -4.94 2.70
CA GLY A 663 20.27 -3.55 2.59
C GLY A 663 20.44 -2.77 3.89
N VAL A 664 20.67 -1.46 3.77
CA VAL A 664 20.66 -0.51 4.88
C VAL A 664 19.31 0.18 4.91
N VAL A 665 18.65 0.19 6.06
CA VAL A 665 17.37 0.88 6.24
C VAL A 665 17.55 2.38 6.02
N ILE A 666 16.81 2.92 5.05
CA ILE A 666 16.80 4.35 4.75
C ILE A 666 15.56 5.04 5.32
N ARG A 667 14.45 4.30 5.45
CA ARG A 667 13.20 4.76 6.04
C ARG A 667 12.42 3.61 6.65
N SER A 668 11.59 3.93 7.61
CA SER A 668 10.55 3.05 8.14
C SER A 668 9.29 3.89 8.35
N THR A 669 8.17 3.42 7.81
CA THR A 669 6.87 4.08 7.94
C THR A 669 5.95 3.16 8.73
N ASP A 670 5.39 3.66 9.83
CA ASP A 670 4.37 2.96 10.60
C ASP A 670 3.02 3.04 9.89
N ASN A 671 2.40 1.89 9.67
CA ASN A 671 1.02 1.77 9.23
C ASN A 671 0.22 0.93 10.24
N HIS A 672 -0.08 1.53 11.40
CA HIS A 672 -0.90 0.92 12.45
C HIS A 672 -0.34 -0.43 12.96
N GLY A 673 0.97 -0.51 13.18
CA GLY A 673 1.65 -1.70 13.68
C GLY A 673 2.22 -2.62 12.59
N GLU A 674 1.99 -2.30 11.31
CA GLU A 674 2.72 -2.87 10.18
C GLU A 674 3.70 -1.83 9.63
N TYR A 675 5.00 -2.12 9.66
CA TYR A 675 6.04 -1.18 9.25
C TYR A 675 6.48 -1.46 7.82
N ILE A 676 6.37 -0.44 6.95
CA ILE A 676 6.94 -0.47 5.60
C ILE A 676 8.35 0.11 5.66
N VAL A 677 9.33 -0.77 5.46
CA VAL A 677 10.75 -0.46 5.61
C VAL A 677 11.40 -0.42 4.23
N GLY A 678 11.92 0.75 3.87
CA GLY A 678 12.70 0.95 2.65
C GLY A 678 14.18 0.75 2.94
N CYS A 679 14.84 -0.08 2.13
CA CYS A 679 16.24 -0.43 2.24
C CYS A 679 17.02 -0.08 0.97
N ARG A 680 18.27 0.37 1.15
CA ARG A 680 19.22 0.63 0.07
C ARG A 680 20.26 -0.49 0.03
N MET A 681 20.47 -1.08 -1.14
CA MET A 681 21.50 -2.10 -1.35
C MET A 681 22.91 -1.49 -1.33
N PRO A 682 23.94 -2.25 -0.93
CA PRO A 682 25.32 -1.76 -0.88
C PRO A 682 25.90 -1.45 -2.27
N GLU A 683 25.50 -2.21 -3.29
CA GLU A 683 25.86 -2.00 -4.70
C GLU A 683 24.62 -2.16 -5.58
N ASP A 684 24.63 -1.59 -6.79
CA ASP A 684 23.54 -1.79 -7.74
C ASP A 684 23.62 -3.21 -8.32
N SER A 685 22.50 -3.93 -8.36
CA SER A 685 22.36 -5.25 -8.96
C SER A 685 21.92 -5.16 -10.42
N PRO A 686 22.79 -5.51 -11.40
CA PRO A 686 22.42 -5.55 -12.81
C PRO A 686 21.35 -6.62 -13.11
N ALA A 687 21.32 -7.69 -12.32
CA ALA A 687 20.35 -8.79 -12.48
C ALA A 687 18.94 -8.33 -12.11
N ILE A 688 18.78 -7.61 -11.00
CA ILE A 688 17.51 -7.00 -10.60
C ILE A 688 17.11 -5.90 -11.60
N GLN A 689 18.07 -5.07 -12.04
CA GLN A 689 17.81 -4.03 -13.04
C GLN A 689 17.17 -4.61 -14.31
N LYS A 690 17.76 -5.68 -14.84
CA LYS A 690 17.24 -6.37 -16.03
C LYS A 690 15.85 -6.94 -15.77
N TYR A 691 15.65 -7.61 -14.63
CA TYR A 691 14.36 -8.19 -14.26
C TYR A 691 13.24 -7.13 -14.18
N VAL A 692 13.51 -6.00 -13.52
CA VAL A 692 12.55 -4.89 -13.43
C VAL A 692 12.25 -4.32 -14.82
N ASN A 693 13.27 -4.03 -15.64
CA ASN A 693 13.06 -3.47 -16.98
C ASN A 693 12.27 -4.39 -17.91
N ASP A 694 12.43 -5.71 -17.77
CA ASP A 694 11.73 -6.70 -18.58
C ASP A 694 10.25 -6.88 -18.16
N ASN A 695 9.93 -6.64 -16.89
CA ASN A 695 8.62 -6.97 -16.30
C ASN A 695 7.79 -5.75 -15.85
N TYR A 696 8.39 -4.56 -15.84
CA TYR A 696 7.75 -3.34 -15.35
C TYR A 696 8.16 -2.14 -16.19
N LYS A 697 7.17 -1.40 -16.70
CA LYS A 697 7.36 -0.11 -17.38
C LYS A 697 6.51 0.92 -16.65
N GLU A 698 7.19 1.90 -16.09
CA GLU A 698 6.63 3.03 -15.33
C GLU A 698 5.77 3.95 -16.21
#